data_AF-A0AA85FKD0-F1
#
_entry.id   AF-A0AA85FKD0-F1
#
_cell.length_a   1.000
_cell.length_b   1.000
_cell.length_c   1.000
_cell.angle_alpha   90.00
_cell.angle_beta   90.00
_cell.angle_gamma   90.00
#
_symmetry.space_group_name_H-M   'P 1'
#
loop_
_entity.id
_entity.type
_entity.pdbx_description
1 polymer ?
#
loop_
_entity_poly.entity_id
_entity_poly.type
_entity_poly.pdbx_seq_one_letter_code
_entity_poly.pdbx_strand_id
1 'polypeptide(L)'
;MFGGQVMEGDTRQDGVFKIDCDTTSPLFEGLSKQEHVLFTHGDHCVTAASGFKVIAKSSSNIAGIANDEKRLYGVQFHPEVDLSTCGLKILKNFLFNICNLKGDYKMSDRVELCISKIREAVGQNKILILLSGGVDSTVCAALLSKTLDPSQIIAVHIDNGFLRKNESLRVIESLKSLGIKVHLINAGLRFLSGTTMLHVDVMTEALAPASVSPSKTQSDSEISTGTSDETSDPNTKECRSTLDSMAYSQSTDTSNTKRQSHVSGGGIHPHLESRNIPIGPLRTVTIFPEDKRQIIGDTFVRVAQEVWTELQLDPSSLMLCQGTLRPDLIESASNLVSQRADTIKTHHNTTTLVQILQKQGRVVEPLSDFHKDEVRQIGRQLGLPEAIVNRHPFPGPGLAVRILCAAEPYIERDFSETTSLIKMISGYHQMSQKPHALLNKINAAARPEEQQRLSKITANRSLAAYVLPIRSVGVQGDHRTYSYACALSSSTAPDWDALSFLANLIPRICHNINRVVYILGPQVVHPVNDITITYLREPVIDTLREVDDKVMSVLHNNGCMNNVDQMPVVLIPIHFDRDPSQVVSIPSVLRSVVLRPVKSADFMTCIAAVPGVHIPEDVVYKMQKAAEEVPGISRVLYDLTSKPPATIEWE
;
A
#
# COMPACT_ATOMS: atom_id res chain seq x y z
N MET A 1 -15.53 -33.35 -0.18
CA MET A 1 -16.87 -33.21 0.44
C MET A 1 -17.94 -34.09 -0.21
N PHE A 2 -18.16 -34.04 -1.52
CA PHE A 2 -19.25 -34.80 -2.19
C PHE A 2 -18.78 -35.98 -3.08
N GLY A 3 -17.51 -36.36 -3.00
CA GLY A 3 -16.97 -37.52 -3.75
C GLY A 3 -16.57 -37.26 -5.21
N GLY A 4 -16.47 -36.00 -5.64
CA GLY A 4 -15.86 -35.62 -6.93
C GLY A 4 -14.33 -35.67 -6.88
N GLN A 5 -13.69 -35.66 -8.06
CA GLN A 5 -12.23 -35.68 -8.21
C GLN A 5 -11.70 -34.36 -8.77
N VAL A 6 -10.59 -33.92 -8.18
CA VAL A 6 -9.81 -32.73 -8.57
C VAL A 6 -8.38 -33.19 -8.80
N MET A 7 -7.73 -32.66 -9.83
CA MET A 7 -6.31 -32.89 -10.12
C MET A 7 -5.57 -31.56 -10.25
N GLU A 8 -4.31 -31.54 -9.86
CA GLU A 8 -3.40 -30.43 -10.14
C GLU A 8 -3.11 -30.42 -11.66
N GLY A 9 -3.24 -29.26 -12.31
CA GLY A 9 -2.97 -29.12 -13.74
C GLY A 9 -1.48 -28.93 -14.05
N ASP A 10 -1.03 -29.44 -15.20
CA ASP A 10 0.36 -29.27 -15.68
C ASP A 10 0.78 -27.79 -15.83
N THR A 11 -0.21 -26.91 -16.04
CA THR A 11 -0.02 -25.45 -16.13
C THR A 11 -1.19 -24.73 -15.46
N ARG A 12 -0.89 -23.76 -14.60
CA ARG A 12 -1.88 -22.87 -13.99
C ARG A 12 -2.57 -22.02 -15.07
N GLN A 13 -3.89 -22.00 -15.07
CA GLN A 13 -4.67 -21.15 -15.99
C GLN A 13 -4.94 -19.81 -15.31
N ASP A 14 -4.11 -18.82 -15.64
CA ASP A 14 -4.28 -17.43 -15.21
C ASP A 14 -4.57 -16.57 -16.45
N GLY A 15 -5.82 -16.14 -16.62
CA GLY A 15 -6.20 -15.33 -17.77
C GLY A 15 -7.68 -15.41 -18.15
N VAL A 16 -8.05 -14.65 -19.17
CA VAL A 16 -9.42 -14.63 -19.70
C VAL A 16 -9.57 -15.72 -20.75
N PHE A 17 -10.48 -16.66 -20.51
CA PHE A 17 -10.77 -17.78 -21.39
C PHE A 17 -12.22 -17.74 -21.85
N LYS A 18 -12.47 -18.40 -22.97
CA LYS A 18 -13.81 -18.60 -23.50
C LYS A 18 -14.35 -19.94 -23.00
N ILE A 19 -15.56 -19.93 -22.45
CA ILE A 19 -16.24 -21.12 -21.94
C ILE A 19 -17.53 -21.38 -22.70
N ASP A 20 -17.92 -22.65 -22.76
CA ASP A 20 -19.23 -23.09 -23.23
C ASP A 20 -20.15 -23.30 -22.02
N CYS A 21 -21.28 -22.59 -21.99
CA CYS A 21 -22.25 -22.57 -20.89
C CYS A 21 -23.53 -23.33 -21.26
N ASP A 22 -24.05 -24.13 -20.33
CA ASP A 22 -25.39 -24.71 -20.40
C ASP A 22 -26.43 -23.67 -19.96
N THR A 23 -27.03 -23.00 -20.94
CA THR A 23 -28.04 -21.96 -20.73
C THR A 23 -29.36 -22.48 -20.17
N THR A 24 -29.54 -23.80 -20.05
CA THR A 24 -30.69 -24.41 -19.37
C THR A 24 -30.51 -24.46 -17.85
N SER A 25 -29.28 -24.31 -17.36
CA SER A 25 -29.02 -24.18 -15.92
C SER A 25 -29.59 -22.85 -15.40
N PRO A 26 -30.29 -22.86 -14.24
CA PRO A 26 -30.77 -21.63 -13.62
C PRO A 26 -29.67 -20.59 -13.37
N LEU A 27 -28.42 -21.03 -13.16
CA LEU A 27 -27.28 -20.15 -12.94
C LEU A 27 -26.92 -19.33 -14.19
N PHE A 28 -27.07 -19.92 -15.38
CA PHE A 28 -26.68 -19.33 -16.67
C PHE A 28 -27.87 -18.86 -17.51
N GLU A 29 -29.04 -18.72 -16.89
CA GLU A 29 -30.24 -18.24 -17.55
C GLU A 29 -30.02 -16.83 -18.16
N GLY A 30 -30.32 -16.70 -19.46
CA GLY A 30 -30.17 -15.45 -20.20
C GLY A 30 -28.74 -15.10 -20.60
N LEU A 31 -27.78 -16.02 -20.45
CA LEU A 31 -26.44 -15.91 -21.03
C LEU A 31 -26.38 -16.52 -22.44
N SER A 32 -25.32 -16.20 -23.16
CA SER A 32 -24.99 -16.87 -24.42
C SER A 32 -24.41 -18.26 -24.14
N LYS A 33 -24.44 -19.13 -25.14
CA LYS A 33 -23.76 -20.44 -25.06
C LYS A 33 -22.25 -20.31 -24.89
N GLN A 34 -21.68 -19.17 -25.26
CA GLN A 34 -20.26 -18.91 -25.13
C GLN A 34 -20.03 -17.59 -24.42
N GLU A 35 -19.21 -17.61 -23.39
CA GLU A 35 -18.92 -16.45 -22.55
C GLU A 35 -17.43 -16.31 -22.27
N HIS A 36 -16.99 -15.10 -21.94
CA HIS A 36 -15.61 -14.82 -21.53
C HIS A 36 -15.52 -14.64 -20.02
N VAL A 37 -14.63 -15.41 -19.39
CA VAL A 37 -14.48 -15.45 -17.92
C VAL A 37 -13.01 -15.54 -17.51
N LEU A 38 -12.70 -15.06 -16.31
CA LEU A 38 -11.35 -15.10 -15.72
C LEU A 38 -11.12 -16.38 -14.93
N PHE A 39 -10.10 -17.15 -15.33
CA PHE A 39 -9.56 -18.28 -14.60
C PHE A 39 -8.32 -17.82 -13.79
N THR A 40 -8.19 -18.26 -12.54
CA THR A 40 -6.98 -18.06 -11.72
C THR A 40 -6.72 -19.26 -10.78
N HIS A 41 -6.67 -20.47 -11.33
CA HIS A 41 -6.48 -21.68 -10.52
C HIS A 41 -5.48 -22.65 -11.17
N GLY A 42 -4.77 -23.40 -10.31
CA GLY A 42 -3.89 -24.49 -10.73
C GLY A 42 -4.62 -25.83 -10.84
N ASP A 43 -5.58 -26.06 -9.93
CA ASP A 43 -6.33 -27.31 -9.88
C ASP A 43 -7.55 -27.27 -10.80
N HIS A 44 -7.97 -28.42 -11.32
CA HIS A 44 -9.16 -28.53 -12.16
C HIS A 44 -10.03 -29.73 -11.75
N CYS A 45 -11.34 -29.54 -11.83
CA CYS A 45 -12.30 -30.62 -11.63
C CYS A 45 -12.28 -31.59 -12.82
N VAL A 46 -12.03 -32.87 -12.54
CA VAL A 46 -11.96 -33.94 -13.55
C VAL A 46 -13.28 -34.66 -13.64
N THR A 47 -13.83 -35.01 -12.47
CA THR A 47 -15.08 -35.76 -12.36
C THR A 47 -16.01 -35.04 -11.39
N ALA A 48 -17.16 -34.62 -11.90
CA ALA A 48 -18.22 -34.06 -11.06
C ALA A 48 -18.71 -35.11 -10.06
N ALA A 49 -19.03 -34.65 -8.84
CA ALA A 49 -19.59 -35.52 -7.81
C ALA A 49 -20.92 -36.15 -8.25
N SER A 50 -21.25 -37.34 -7.72
CA SER A 50 -22.55 -37.97 -8.00
C SER A 50 -23.71 -37.04 -7.63
N GLY A 51 -24.68 -36.92 -8.54
CA GLY A 51 -25.80 -35.97 -8.41
C GLY A 51 -25.47 -34.52 -8.80
N PHE A 52 -24.25 -34.21 -9.24
CA PHE A 52 -23.93 -32.93 -9.89
C PHE A 52 -23.87 -33.10 -11.41
N LYS A 53 -24.48 -32.17 -12.13
CA LYS A 53 -24.39 -32.04 -13.59
C LYS A 53 -23.33 -31.01 -13.95
N VAL A 54 -22.60 -31.27 -15.04
CA VAL A 54 -21.66 -30.31 -15.62
C VAL A 54 -22.46 -29.26 -16.41
N ILE A 55 -22.32 -27.99 -16.02
CA ILE A 55 -23.06 -26.87 -16.60
C ILE A 55 -22.18 -25.87 -17.35
N ALA A 56 -20.85 -25.97 -17.26
CA ALA A 56 -19.94 -25.21 -18.11
C ALA A 56 -18.65 -25.99 -18.40
N LYS A 57 -18.06 -25.75 -19.57
CA LYS A 57 -16.78 -26.33 -19.98
C LYS A 57 -15.85 -25.27 -20.60
N SER A 58 -14.55 -25.40 -20.35
CA SER A 58 -13.50 -24.68 -21.06
C SER A 58 -12.71 -25.68 -21.89
N SER A 59 -12.98 -25.74 -23.19
CA SER A 59 -12.50 -26.84 -24.06
C SER A 59 -12.90 -28.22 -23.51
N SER A 60 -11.96 -29.02 -23.01
CA SER A 60 -12.23 -30.34 -22.39
C SER A 60 -12.49 -30.27 -20.88
N ASN A 61 -12.14 -29.17 -20.22
CA ASN A 61 -12.11 -29.07 -18.77
C ASN A 61 -13.47 -28.63 -18.21
N ILE A 62 -13.87 -29.17 -17.06
CA ILE A 62 -15.10 -28.78 -16.37
C ILE A 62 -14.90 -27.37 -15.78
N ALA A 63 -15.72 -26.41 -16.21
CA ALA A 63 -15.69 -25.02 -15.74
C ALA A 63 -16.84 -24.70 -14.79
N GLY A 64 -17.88 -25.54 -14.71
CA GLY A 64 -18.98 -25.35 -13.78
C GLY A 64 -19.81 -26.61 -13.57
N ILE A 65 -20.34 -26.76 -12.35
CA ILE A 65 -21.18 -27.88 -11.91
C ILE A 65 -22.39 -27.36 -11.12
N ALA A 66 -23.50 -28.10 -11.18
CA ALA A 66 -24.70 -27.78 -10.42
C ALA A 66 -25.40 -29.02 -9.87
N ASN A 67 -26.01 -28.86 -8.70
CA ASN A 67 -27.03 -29.73 -8.16
C ASN A 67 -28.23 -28.85 -7.83
N ASP A 68 -29.23 -28.83 -8.71
CA ASP A 68 -30.38 -27.92 -8.59
C ASP A 68 -31.28 -28.29 -7.41
N GLU A 69 -31.39 -29.60 -7.08
CA GLU A 69 -32.19 -30.08 -5.94
C GLU A 69 -31.68 -29.52 -4.60
N LYS A 70 -30.35 -29.50 -4.42
CA LYS A 70 -29.68 -28.96 -3.24
C LYS A 70 -29.35 -27.47 -3.38
N ARG A 71 -29.62 -26.87 -4.55
CA ARG A 71 -29.22 -25.50 -4.92
C ARG A 71 -27.73 -25.23 -4.72
N LEU A 72 -26.89 -26.21 -5.03
CA LEU A 72 -25.44 -26.10 -4.95
C LEU A 72 -24.87 -25.87 -6.34
N TYR A 73 -24.09 -24.80 -6.48
CA TYR A 73 -23.49 -24.40 -7.74
C TYR A 73 -22.00 -24.15 -7.50
N GLY A 74 -21.18 -24.66 -8.42
CA GLY A 74 -19.74 -24.44 -8.41
C GLY A 74 -19.29 -23.94 -9.76
N VAL A 75 -18.48 -22.89 -9.78
CA VAL A 75 -17.79 -22.39 -10.98
C VAL A 75 -16.30 -22.37 -10.70
N GLN A 76 -15.52 -22.65 -11.73
CA GLN A 76 -14.06 -22.72 -11.63
C GLN A 76 -13.40 -21.35 -11.92
N PHE A 77 -14.17 -20.41 -12.46
CA PHE A 77 -13.78 -19.03 -12.76
C PHE A 77 -14.38 -18.04 -11.75
N HIS A 78 -13.92 -16.79 -11.78
CA HIS A 78 -14.36 -15.71 -10.89
C HIS A 78 -15.49 -14.88 -11.52
N PRO A 79 -16.78 -15.05 -11.15
CA PRO A 79 -17.88 -14.22 -11.66
C PRO A 79 -17.93 -12.80 -11.06
N GLU A 80 -17.14 -12.50 -10.04
CA GLU A 80 -17.14 -11.22 -9.33
C GLU A 80 -16.25 -10.15 -9.96
N VAL A 81 -15.38 -10.51 -10.89
CA VAL A 81 -14.42 -9.60 -11.53
C VAL A 81 -14.94 -9.03 -12.85
N ASP A 82 -14.54 -7.80 -13.18
CA ASP A 82 -14.92 -7.11 -14.42
C ASP A 82 -14.47 -7.86 -15.69
N LEU A 83 -13.37 -8.64 -15.59
CA LEU A 83 -12.85 -9.45 -16.69
C LEU A 83 -13.79 -10.60 -17.08
N SER A 84 -14.69 -11.00 -16.17
CA SER A 84 -15.77 -11.94 -16.45
C SER A 84 -17.03 -11.18 -16.85
N THR A 85 -17.14 -10.86 -18.14
CA THR A 85 -18.21 -10.00 -18.69
C THR A 85 -19.64 -10.45 -18.34
N CYS A 86 -19.87 -11.76 -18.21
CA CYS A 86 -21.16 -12.34 -17.82
C CYS A 86 -21.36 -12.48 -16.29
N GLY A 87 -20.34 -12.15 -15.50
CA GLY A 87 -20.24 -12.43 -14.07
C GLY A 87 -21.36 -11.80 -13.24
N LEU A 88 -21.67 -10.52 -13.46
CA LEU A 88 -22.75 -9.83 -12.75
C LEU A 88 -24.13 -10.47 -13.00
N LYS A 89 -24.36 -11.00 -14.21
CA LYS A 89 -25.59 -11.72 -14.54
C LYS A 89 -25.66 -13.08 -13.83
N ILE A 90 -24.54 -13.82 -13.75
CA ILE A 90 -24.42 -15.07 -12.99
C ILE A 90 -24.76 -14.82 -11.51
N LEU A 91 -24.13 -13.81 -10.89
CA LEU A 91 -24.38 -13.44 -9.50
C LEU A 91 -25.85 -13.03 -9.29
N LYS A 92 -26.43 -12.28 -10.24
CA LYS A 92 -27.85 -11.91 -10.17
C LYS A 92 -28.77 -13.13 -10.24
N ASN A 93 -28.53 -14.08 -11.15
CA ASN A 93 -29.32 -15.30 -11.25
C ASN A 93 -29.22 -16.12 -9.95
N PHE A 94 -28.02 -16.23 -9.37
CA PHE A 94 -27.84 -16.89 -8.08
C PHE A 94 -28.60 -16.22 -6.94
N LEU A 95 -28.44 -14.91 -6.77
CA LEU A 95 -29.04 -14.17 -5.66
C LEU A 95 -30.57 -14.09 -5.76
N PHE A 96 -31.10 -13.81 -6.95
CA PHE A 96 -32.51 -13.49 -7.12
C PHE A 96 -33.35 -14.66 -7.61
N ASN A 97 -32.84 -15.47 -8.55
CA ASN A 97 -33.63 -16.58 -9.12
C ASN A 97 -33.48 -17.87 -8.28
N ILE A 98 -32.27 -18.14 -7.77
CA ILE A 98 -31.98 -19.38 -7.02
C ILE A 98 -32.23 -19.18 -5.51
N CYS A 99 -31.69 -18.10 -4.94
CA CYS A 99 -31.82 -17.79 -3.51
C CYS A 99 -33.10 -17.01 -3.16
N ASN A 100 -33.83 -16.50 -4.16
CA ASN A 100 -35.06 -15.73 -3.98
C ASN A 100 -34.90 -14.51 -3.04
N LEU A 101 -33.75 -13.83 -3.10
CA LEU A 101 -33.54 -12.60 -2.35
C LEU A 101 -34.37 -11.45 -2.95
N LYS A 102 -34.82 -10.51 -2.12
CA LYS A 102 -35.74 -9.44 -2.53
C LYS A 102 -35.06 -8.18 -3.06
N GLY A 103 -33.74 -8.04 -2.84
CA GLY A 103 -33.01 -6.81 -3.20
C GLY A 103 -33.37 -5.62 -2.30
N ASP A 104 -33.67 -5.91 -1.04
CA ASP A 104 -33.97 -4.96 0.04
C ASP A 104 -32.71 -4.41 0.73
N TYR A 105 -31.51 -4.84 0.32
CA TYR A 105 -30.24 -4.26 0.76
C TYR A 105 -29.94 -2.94 0.02
N LYS A 106 -30.76 -1.92 0.25
CA LYS A 106 -30.66 -0.60 -0.42
C LYS A 106 -29.82 0.38 0.39
N MET A 107 -29.24 1.33 -0.33
CA MET A 107 -28.39 2.37 0.27
C MET A 107 -29.16 3.31 1.21
N SER A 108 -30.40 3.70 0.84
CA SER A 108 -31.28 4.52 1.68
C SER A 108 -31.52 3.86 3.05
N ASP A 109 -31.89 2.59 3.02
CA ASP A 109 -32.33 1.84 4.19
C ASP A 109 -31.14 1.60 5.13
N ARG A 110 -29.94 1.38 4.56
CA ARG A 110 -28.68 1.29 5.31
C ARG A 110 -28.27 2.60 5.95
N VAL A 111 -28.44 3.73 5.26
CA VAL A 111 -28.16 5.05 5.84
C VAL A 111 -29.11 5.35 6.99
N GLU A 112 -30.41 5.07 6.85
CA GLU A 112 -31.40 5.24 7.92
C GLU A 112 -31.11 4.33 9.13
N LEU A 113 -30.73 3.07 8.87
CA LEU A 113 -30.30 2.14 9.92
C LEU A 113 -29.04 2.67 10.63
N CYS A 114 -28.06 3.19 9.89
CA CYS A 114 -26.85 3.77 10.45
C CYS A 114 -27.17 5.00 11.33
N ILE A 115 -28.03 5.91 10.86
CA ILE A 115 -28.52 7.06 11.64
C ILE A 115 -29.18 6.59 12.93
N SER A 116 -30.02 5.56 12.86
CA SER A 116 -30.71 5.01 14.03
C SER A 116 -29.73 4.41 15.04
N LYS A 117 -28.77 3.61 14.57
CA LYS A 117 -27.69 3.04 15.40
C LYS A 117 -26.84 4.12 16.06
N ILE A 118 -26.51 5.22 15.35
CA ILE A 118 -25.78 6.35 15.93
C ILE A 118 -26.58 6.99 17.06
N ARG A 119 -27.89 7.25 16.85
CA ARG A 119 -28.74 7.86 17.90
C ARG A 119 -28.84 6.98 19.14
N GLU A 120 -29.01 5.68 18.94
CA GLU A 120 -29.09 4.72 20.03
C GLU A 120 -27.76 4.63 20.81
N ALA A 121 -26.64 4.51 20.09
CA ALA A 121 -25.32 4.41 20.70
C ALA A 121 -24.91 5.70 21.43
N VAL A 122 -25.16 6.87 20.82
CA VAL A 122 -24.74 8.16 21.37
C VAL A 122 -25.67 8.65 22.47
N GLY A 123 -26.98 8.51 22.30
CA GLY A 123 -27.97 9.04 23.23
C GLY A 123 -27.75 10.53 23.50
N GLN A 124 -27.57 10.87 24.78
CA GLN A 124 -27.31 12.24 25.24
C GLN A 124 -25.81 12.56 25.42
N ASN A 125 -24.92 11.62 25.13
CA ASN A 125 -23.48 11.82 25.28
C ASN A 125 -22.96 12.80 24.24
N LYS A 126 -21.77 13.37 24.52
CA LYS A 126 -21.01 14.09 23.49
C LYS A 126 -20.23 13.10 22.65
N ILE A 127 -20.06 13.40 21.37
CA ILE A 127 -19.26 12.60 20.45
C ILE A 127 -18.10 13.43 19.91
N LEU A 128 -16.89 12.88 20.03
CA LEU A 128 -15.68 13.42 19.47
C LEU A 128 -15.44 12.80 18.10
N ILE A 129 -15.03 13.61 17.13
CA ILE A 129 -14.51 13.15 15.85
C ILE A 129 -13.19 13.85 15.52
N LEU A 130 -12.19 13.05 15.14
CA LEU A 130 -10.93 13.54 14.59
C LEU A 130 -11.02 13.63 13.08
N LEU A 131 -10.98 14.86 12.57
CA LEU A 131 -11.00 15.15 11.15
C LEU A 131 -9.58 15.06 10.60
N SER A 132 -9.33 14.07 9.74
CA SER A 132 -8.08 13.96 8.99
C SER A 132 -8.05 14.84 7.73
N GLY A 133 -9.20 15.40 7.34
CA GLY A 133 -9.41 16.05 6.06
C GLY A 133 -9.80 15.07 4.93
N GLY A 134 -9.67 13.76 5.15
CA GLY A 134 -10.11 12.73 4.20
C GLY A 134 -11.62 12.74 3.94
N VAL A 135 -12.03 12.09 2.84
CA VAL A 135 -13.45 11.93 2.48
C VAL A 135 -14.21 11.23 3.60
N ASP A 136 -13.65 10.15 4.17
CA ASP A 136 -14.35 9.31 5.14
C ASP A 136 -14.61 10.05 6.46
N SER A 137 -13.60 10.76 6.99
CA SER A 137 -13.78 11.55 8.21
C SER A 137 -14.74 12.73 8.00
N THR A 138 -14.72 13.35 6.82
CA THR A 138 -15.66 14.42 6.46
C THR A 138 -17.10 13.89 6.32
N VAL A 139 -17.28 12.70 5.75
CA VAL A 139 -18.60 12.05 5.64
C VAL A 139 -19.10 11.55 7.01
N CYS A 140 -18.26 10.97 7.89
CA CYS A 140 -18.62 10.66 9.30
C CYS A 140 -19.15 11.93 9.97
N ALA A 141 -18.43 13.05 9.84
CA ALA A 141 -18.82 14.33 10.44
C ALA A 141 -20.15 14.86 9.90
N ALA A 142 -20.34 14.85 8.58
CA ALA A 142 -21.59 15.25 7.94
C ALA A 142 -22.77 14.35 8.38
N LEU A 143 -22.53 13.05 8.53
CA LEU A 143 -23.55 12.11 9.00
C LEU A 143 -23.94 12.37 10.46
N LEU A 144 -22.96 12.68 11.33
CA LEU A 144 -23.24 13.09 12.70
C LEU A 144 -24.09 14.36 12.76
N SER A 145 -23.79 15.38 11.95
CA SER A 145 -24.57 16.63 11.92
C SER A 145 -26.03 16.40 11.54
N LYS A 146 -26.31 15.50 10.60
CA LYS A 146 -27.69 15.14 10.25
C LYS A 146 -28.41 14.35 11.34
N THR A 147 -27.66 13.75 12.27
CA THR A 147 -28.17 12.74 13.20
C THR A 147 -28.37 13.28 14.61
N LEU A 148 -27.45 14.12 15.09
CA LEU A 148 -27.31 14.58 16.48
C LEU A 148 -27.44 16.10 16.57
N ASP A 149 -27.64 16.61 17.77
CA ASP A 149 -27.60 18.05 18.00
C ASP A 149 -26.16 18.60 17.81
N PRO A 150 -25.96 19.75 17.14
CA PRO A 150 -24.63 20.32 16.94
C PRO A 150 -23.81 20.51 18.23
N SER A 151 -24.45 20.73 19.38
CA SER A 151 -23.78 20.87 20.68
C SER A 151 -23.19 19.57 21.21
N GLN A 152 -23.66 18.41 20.72
CA GLN A 152 -23.10 17.10 21.05
C GLN A 152 -21.82 16.80 20.25
N ILE A 153 -21.59 17.46 19.13
CA ILE A 153 -20.52 17.14 18.18
C ILE A 153 -19.28 17.98 18.50
N ILE A 154 -18.20 17.30 18.87
CA ILE A 154 -16.88 17.89 19.07
C ILE A 154 -16.01 17.46 17.89
N ALA A 155 -15.86 18.33 16.91
CA ALA A 155 -15.02 18.06 15.74
C ALA A 155 -13.65 18.74 15.90
N VAL A 156 -12.58 17.95 15.90
CA VAL A 156 -11.20 18.45 16.02
C VAL A 156 -10.44 18.13 14.73
N HIS A 157 -9.82 19.14 14.12
CA HIS A 157 -8.93 18.98 12.98
C HIS A 157 -7.52 19.39 13.37
N ILE A 158 -6.57 18.45 13.34
CA ILE A 158 -5.15 18.73 13.62
C ILE A 158 -4.44 18.90 12.28
N ASP A 159 -4.01 20.13 11.99
CA ASP A 159 -3.18 20.41 10.83
C ASP A 159 -1.71 20.10 11.18
N ASN A 160 -1.19 19.04 10.55
CA ASN A 160 0.18 18.57 10.75
C ASN A 160 1.22 19.34 9.92
N GLY A 161 0.79 20.32 9.11
CA GLY A 161 1.67 21.10 8.24
C GLY A 161 2.04 20.42 6.91
N PHE A 162 1.57 19.19 6.65
CA PHE A 162 1.86 18.41 5.45
C PHE A 162 0.62 18.18 4.57
N LEU A 163 -0.44 18.96 4.77
CA LEU A 163 -1.65 18.93 3.94
C LEU A 163 -1.44 19.71 2.64
N ARG A 164 -2.32 19.47 1.65
CA ARG A 164 -2.31 20.20 0.37
C ARG A 164 -2.72 21.66 0.57
N LYS A 165 -2.50 22.47 -0.46
CA LYS A 165 -2.80 23.91 -0.42
C LYS A 165 -4.27 24.15 -0.06
N ASN A 166 -4.49 24.96 0.98
CA ASN A 166 -5.82 25.34 1.47
C ASN A 166 -6.76 24.15 1.76
N GLU A 167 -6.21 22.95 2.02
CA GLU A 167 -7.02 21.74 2.22
C GLU A 167 -7.82 21.81 3.52
N SER A 168 -7.17 22.13 4.64
CA SER A 168 -7.80 22.30 5.95
C SER A 168 -8.91 23.34 5.92
N LEU A 169 -8.66 24.48 5.27
CA LEU A 169 -9.63 25.57 5.16
C LEU A 169 -10.89 25.11 4.41
N ARG A 170 -10.72 24.46 3.25
CA ARG A 170 -11.84 23.93 2.46
C ARG A 170 -12.69 22.90 3.24
N VAL A 171 -12.03 22.01 3.98
CA VAL A 171 -12.73 21.01 4.82
C VAL A 171 -13.53 21.71 5.92
N ILE A 172 -12.92 22.66 6.63
CA ILE A 172 -13.57 23.41 7.71
C ILE A 172 -14.77 24.21 7.17
N GLU A 173 -14.61 24.90 6.05
CA GLU A 173 -15.68 25.67 5.42
C GLU A 173 -16.85 24.77 5.01
N SER A 174 -16.57 23.60 4.43
CA SER A 174 -17.61 22.64 4.06
C SER A 174 -18.41 22.13 5.26
N LEU A 175 -17.74 21.80 6.36
CA LEU A 175 -18.40 21.30 7.57
C LEU A 175 -19.14 22.42 8.32
N LYS A 176 -18.60 23.65 8.28
CA LYS A 176 -19.28 24.84 8.82
C LYS A 176 -20.59 25.12 8.10
N SER A 177 -20.65 24.90 6.77
CA SER A 177 -21.89 25.02 6.00
C SER A 177 -22.97 24.02 6.42
N LEU A 178 -22.57 22.90 7.04
CA LEU A 178 -23.43 21.87 7.63
C LEU A 178 -23.68 22.10 9.14
N GLY A 179 -23.38 23.29 9.67
CA GLY A 179 -23.60 23.61 11.08
C GLY A 179 -22.59 23.01 12.07
N ILE A 180 -21.52 22.36 11.58
CA ILE A 180 -20.49 21.76 12.44
C ILE A 180 -19.41 22.79 12.74
N LYS A 181 -19.19 23.07 14.03
CA LYS A 181 -18.06 23.86 14.49
C LYS A 181 -16.81 22.99 14.59
N VAL A 182 -15.80 23.29 13.80
CA VAL A 182 -14.52 22.57 13.81
C VAL A 182 -13.48 23.33 14.62
N HIS A 183 -12.84 22.63 15.57
CA HIS A 183 -11.67 23.10 16.31
C HIS A 183 -10.41 22.80 15.51
N LEU A 184 -9.87 23.82 14.83
CA LEU A 184 -8.61 23.73 14.10
C LEU A 184 -7.43 23.90 15.06
N ILE A 185 -6.54 22.90 15.09
CA ILE A 185 -5.29 22.91 15.83
C ILE A 185 -4.15 23.02 14.81
N ASN A 186 -3.53 24.19 14.72
CA ASN A 186 -2.35 24.37 13.88
C ASN A 186 -1.11 23.84 14.60
N ALA A 187 -0.64 22.66 14.20
CA ALA A 187 0.47 21.97 14.82
C ALA A 187 1.69 21.84 13.90
N GLY A 188 1.72 22.48 12.72
CA GLY A 188 2.78 22.28 11.71
C GLY A 188 4.21 22.39 12.27
N LEU A 189 4.51 23.43 13.06
CA LEU A 189 5.83 23.61 13.69
C LEU A 189 6.16 22.50 14.70
N ARG A 190 5.16 21.96 15.39
CA ARG A 190 5.32 20.85 16.33
C ARG A 190 5.66 19.57 15.62
N PHE A 191 5.02 19.29 14.49
CA PHE A 191 5.35 18.15 13.63
C PHE A 191 6.75 18.29 13.01
N LEU A 192 7.10 19.46 12.48
CA LEU A 192 8.44 19.73 11.94
C LEU A 192 9.55 19.56 12.99
N SER A 193 9.27 19.93 14.23
CA SER A 193 10.20 19.76 15.36
C SER A 193 10.02 18.43 16.10
N GLY A 194 9.15 17.56 15.60
CA GLY A 194 8.76 16.32 16.25
C GLY A 194 9.92 15.34 16.33
N THR A 195 10.00 14.65 17.46
CA THR A 195 10.93 13.55 17.73
C THR A 195 10.17 12.36 18.30
N THR A 196 10.75 11.17 18.21
CA THR A 196 10.25 9.99 18.94
C THR A 196 11.40 9.07 19.36
N MET A 197 11.08 7.96 20.02
CA MET A 197 12.03 6.95 20.46
C MET A 197 11.84 5.68 19.63
N LEU A 198 12.92 5.21 19.01
CA LEU A 198 13.00 3.89 18.42
C LEU A 198 13.40 2.90 19.50
N HIS A 199 12.58 1.88 19.71
CA HIS A 199 12.88 0.77 20.61
C HIS A 199 13.58 -0.33 19.83
N VAL A 200 14.82 -0.62 20.18
CA VAL A 200 15.62 -1.67 19.53
C VAL A 200 16.01 -2.68 20.58
N ASP A 201 15.55 -3.92 20.41
CA ASP A 201 15.99 -5.04 21.21
C ASP A 201 17.29 -5.60 20.63
N VAL A 202 18.38 -5.45 21.38
CA VAL A 202 19.71 -5.88 20.97
C VAL A 202 20.10 -7.13 21.73
N MET A 203 20.36 -8.21 20.99
CA MET A 203 21.02 -9.40 21.54
C MET A 203 22.50 -9.06 21.78
N THR A 204 22.91 -9.00 23.04
CA THR A 204 24.28 -8.57 23.42
C THR A 204 25.38 -9.48 22.86
N GLU A 205 25.07 -10.72 22.47
CA GLU A 205 25.99 -11.63 21.77
C GLU A 205 26.46 -11.10 20.42
N ALA A 206 25.59 -10.39 19.68
CA ALA A 206 25.93 -9.86 18.35
C ALA A 206 26.90 -8.67 18.40
N LEU A 207 27.09 -8.08 19.59
CA LEU A 207 28.04 -7.00 19.86
C LEU A 207 29.36 -7.50 20.46
N ALA A 208 29.47 -8.79 20.75
CA ALA A 208 30.70 -9.36 21.28
C ALA A 208 31.80 -9.32 20.21
N PRO A 209 33.04 -8.90 20.54
CA PRO A 209 34.15 -8.97 19.60
C PRO A 209 34.37 -10.42 19.16
N ALA A 210 34.65 -10.63 17.87
CA ALA A 210 34.78 -11.96 17.24
C ALA A 210 35.83 -12.88 17.93
N SER A 211 36.71 -12.32 18.75
CA SER A 211 37.67 -13.04 19.60
C SER A 211 37.03 -13.79 20.78
N VAL A 212 35.74 -13.61 21.07
CA VAL A 212 35.06 -14.17 22.25
C VAL A 212 33.78 -14.95 21.87
N SER A 213 33.47 -15.10 20.58
CA SER A 213 32.32 -15.90 20.13
C SER A 213 32.61 -17.40 20.29
N PRO A 214 31.68 -18.22 20.83
CA PRO A 214 31.92 -19.66 20.96
C PRO A 214 32.00 -20.29 19.57
N SER A 215 33.09 -21.01 19.29
CA SER A 215 33.24 -21.82 18.09
C SER A 215 32.14 -22.88 18.04
N LYS A 216 31.24 -22.81 17.05
CA LYS A 216 30.37 -23.94 16.73
C LYS A 216 31.26 -25.12 16.32
N THR A 217 31.36 -26.11 17.18
CA THR A 217 31.95 -27.41 16.87
C THR A 217 31.17 -28.03 15.70
N GLN A 218 31.85 -28.17 14.57
CA GLN A 218 31.44 -29.05 13.48
C GLN A 218 31.63 -30.50 13.92
N SER A 219 30.55 -31.25 14.00
CA SER A 219 30.57 -32.70 13.76
C SER A 219 29.17 -33.09 13.29
N ASP A 220 29.04 -33.41 12.01
CA ASP A 220 28.34 -34.62 11.56
C ASP A 220 28.47 -34.73 10.04
N SER A 221 29.49 -35.48 9.64
CA SER A 221 29.62 -36.06 8.30
C SER A 221 30.39 -37.37 8.40
N GLU A 222 29.71 -38.48 8.68
CA GLU A 222 30.21 -39.80 8.29
C GLU A 222 29.07 -40.71 7.81
N ILE A 223 29.40 -41.43 6.74
CA ILE A 223 28.55 -42.29 5.93
C ILE A 223 28.88 -43.76 6.27
N SER A 224 27.82 -44.55 6.45
CA SER A 224 27.66 -45.98 6.07
C SER A 224 28.09 -47.16 6.97
N THR A 225 27.22 -48.18 6.87
CA THR A 225 27.40 -49.65 6.89
C THR A 225 27.23 -50.46 8.18
N GLY A 226 26.34 -51.47 8.08
CA GLY A 226 26.35 -52.76 8.81
C GLY A 226 25.38 -52.84 9.99
N THR A 227 24.19 -53.46 9.85
CA THR A 227 23.85 -54.88 10.25
C THR A 227 24.18 -55.17 11.72
N SER A 228 23.29 -55.65 12.60
CA SER A 228 22.19 -56.61 12.46
C SER A 228 21.48 -56.78 13.84
N ASP A 229 20.20 -57.19 13.80
CA ASP A 229 19.50 -58.08 14.75
C ASP A 229 19.36 -57.63 16.23
N GLU A 230 18.31 -57.91 17.00
CA GLU A 230 17.06 -58.66 16.88
C GLU A 230 16.28 -58.39 18.18
N THR A 231 14.93 -58.43 18.14
CA THR A 231 14.00 -58.73 19.27
C THR A 231 13.95 -57.72 20.44
N SER A 232 12.86 -57.45 21.15
CA SER A 232 11.49 -57.98 21.26
C SER A 232 10.61 -56.93 21.98
N ASP A 233 9.35 -56.93 21.58
CA ASP A 233 8.15 -56.22 22.07
C ASP A 233 7.80 -56.52 23.57
N PRO A 234 6.65 -56.09 24.14
CA PRO A 234 6.32 -54.78 24.71
C PRO A 234 5.73 -54.87 26.16
N ASN A 235 5.01 -53.80 26.57
CA ASN A 235 4.18 -53.57 27.76
C ASN A 235 4.89 -52.73 28.84
N THR A 236 4.27 -51.70 29.45
CA THR A 236 2.88 -51.62 29.92
C THR A 236 2.56 -50.18 30.34
N LYS A 237 1.31 -49.73 30.09
CA LYS A 237 0.36 -48.98 30.97
C LYS A 237 0.89 -47.81 31.84
N GLU A 238 0.15 -46.76 32.20
CA GLU A 238 -1.22 -46.25 32.06
C GLU A 238 -1.12 -44.81 32.63
N CYS A 239 -1.70 -43.81 31.97
CA CYS A 239 -2.95 -43.13 32.37
C CYS A 239 -2.94 -42.29 33.66
N ARG A 240 -3.32 -41.01 33.46
CA ARG A 240 -4.25 -40.19 34.29
C ARG A 240 -3.70 -39.64 35.62
N SER A 241 -4.09 -38.47 36.13
CA SER A 241 -5.09 -37.45 35.77
C SER A 241 -4.97 -36.28 36.76
N THR A 242 -5.74 -35.22 36.49
CA THR A 242 -6.47 -34.35 37.45
C THR A 242 -5.66 -33.28 38.20
N LEU A 243 -5.85 -31.99 37.85
CA LEU A 243 -6.88 -31.05 38.38
C LEU A 243 -6.56 -30.67 39.83
N ASP A 244 -6.11 -29.45 40.12
CA ASP A 244 -6.89 -28.24 40.48
C ASP A 244 -6.02 -27.62 41.62
N SER A 245 -5.95 -26.34 41.97
CA SER A 245 -6.79 -25.16 41.84
C SER A 245 -5.97 -23.95 42.32
N MET A 246 -6.25 -22.78 41.74
CA MET A 246 -6.39 -21.45 42.36
C MET A 246 -5.74 -21.16 43.73
N ALA A 247 -4.93 -20.10 43.83
CA ALA A 247 -5.37 -18.78 44.32
C ALA A 247 -4.20 -17.84 44.70
N TYR A 248 -4.31 -16.60 44.20
CA TYR A 248 -3.84 -15.30 44.70
C TYR A 248 -3.11 -15.22 46.06
N SER A 249 -1.95 -14.53 46.11
CA SER A 249 -1.87 -13.15 46.63
C SER A 249 -0.44 -12.57 46.59
N GLN A 250 -0.40 -11.25 46.33
CA GLN A 250 0.66 -10.25 46.58
C GLN A 250 1.30 -10.44 47.99
N SER A 251 2.53 -10.05 48.35
CA SER A 251 3.33 -8.86 48.02
C SER A 251 4.74 -8.97 48.64
N THR A 252 5.64 -8.10 48.19
CA THR A 252 6.74 -7.41 48.92
C THR A 252 8.00 -8.16 49.36
N ASP A 253 9.10 -7.70 48.74
CA ASP A 253 10.49 -7.59 49.18
C ASP A 253 10.80 -7.77 50.67
N THR A 254 11.78 -8.61 51.00
CA THR A 254 13.10 -8.14 51.49
C THR A 254 14.06 -9.30 51.78
N SER A 255 15.28 -9.15 51.22
CA SER A 255 16.58 -9.63 51.72
C SER A 255 16.69 -11.02 52.35
N ASN A 256 17.28 -11.96 51.59
CA ASN A 256 18.19 -12.94 52.19
C ASN A 256 19.38 -13.20 51.27
N THR A 257 20.48 -12.50 51.56
CA THR A 257 21.81 -12.73 51.01
C THR A 257 22.32 -14.12 51.42
N LYS A 258 22.37 -15.05 50.47
CA LYS A 258 23.31 -16.18 50.51
C LYS A 258 24.42 -15.92 49.50
N ARG A 259 25.60 -15.57 50.02
CA ARG A 259 26.87 -15.61 49.29
C ARG A 259 27.21 -17.07 48.97
N GLN A 260 27.32 -17.38 47.68
CA GLN A 260 28.14 -18.49 47.20
C GLN A 260 29.19 -17.93 46.24
N SER A 261 30.43 -17.92 46.72
CA SER A 261 31.69 -17.90 45.97
C SER A 261 32.03 -19.36 45.63
N HIS A 262 32.60 -19.82 44.52
CA HIS A 262 33.40 -19.29 43.42
C HIS A 262 33.30 -20.35 42.29
N VAL A 263 33.35 -19.97 41.01
CA VAL A 263 34.39 -20.38 40.04
C VAL A 263 34.23 -19.47 38.82
N SER A 264 35.31 -18.78 38.48
CA SER A 264 35.49 -17.97 37.28
C SER A 264 35.45 -18.84 36.02
N GLY A 265 34.34 -18.77 35.30
CA GLY A 265 34.27 -19.06 33.86
C GLY A 265 33.69 -17.82 33.19
N GLY A 266 34.53 -16.99 32.59
CA GLY A 266 34.09 -15.80 31.87
C GLY A 266 33.36 -16.19 30.59
N GLY A 267 32.04 -16.38 30.68
CA GLY A 267 31.14 -16.54 29.53
C GLY A 267 30.20 -15.35 29.46
N ILE A 268 30.01 -14.82 28.24
CA ILE A 268 28.98 -13.79 27.99
C ILE A 268 27.63 -14.48 28.12
N HIS A 269 26.83 -14.08 29.11
CA HIS A 269 25.42 -14.49 29.17
C HIS A 269 24.63 -13.63 28.18
N PRO A 270 23.95 -14.21 27.18
CA PRO A 270 23.03 -13.45 26.33
C PRO A 270 21.99 -12.78 27.19
N HIS A 271 21.85 -11.47 27.04
CA HIS A 271 20.71 -10.74 27.56
C HIS A 271 20.13 -9.91 26.42
N LEU A 272 18.80 -9.91 26.33
CA LEU A 272 18.10 -8.99 25.43
C LEU A 272 18.14 -7.60 26.08
N GLU A 273 18.88 -6.67 25.49
CA GLU A 273 18.97 -5.30 25.96
C GLU A 273 18.05 -4.42 25.10
N SER A 274 16.97 -3.91 25.67
CA SER A 274 16.10 -2.93 25.00
C SER A 274 16.73 -1.54 25.09
N ARG A 275 17.12 -0.98 23.93
CA ARG A 275 17.68 0.36 23.81
C ARG A 275 16.65 1.34 23.24
N ASN A 276 16.61 2.54 23.81
CA ASN A 276 15.73 3.62 23.36
C ASN A 276 16.57 4.68 22.64
N ILE A 277 16.46 4.74 21.31
CA ILE A 277 17.24 5.65 20.47
C ILE A 277 16.34 6.83 20.05
N PRO A 278 16.68 8.08 20.36
CA PRO A 278 15.90 9.22 19.90
C PRO A 278 16.05 9.41 18.38
N ILE A 279 14.94 9.54 17.67
CA ILE A 279 14.88 9.85 16.23
C ILE A 279 14.17 11.19 15.99
N GLY A 280 14.67 11.95 15.01
CA GLY A 280 14.26 13.32 14.69
C GLY A 280 15.26 14.38 15.18
N PRO A 281 14.98 15.69 15.00
CA PRO A 281 13.72 16.27 14.51
C PRO A 281 13.40 15.97 13.04
N LEU A 282 12.11 15.89 12.74
CA LEU A 282 11.58 15.59 11.39
C LEU A 282 12.18 16.50 10.30
N ARG A 283 12.37 17.79 10.59
CA ARG A 283 12.83 18.81 9.62
C ARG A 283 14.34 18.80 9.31
N THR A 284 15.16 18.13 10.13
CA THR A 284 16.63 18.30 10.06
C THR A 284 17.41 17.05 9.73
N VAL A 285 17.02 15.89 10.26
CA VAL A 285 17.84 14.66 10.18
C VAL A 285 17.06 13.47 9.62
N THR A 286 15.73 13.55 9.59
CA THR A 286 14.90 12.43 9.19
C THR A 286 14.84 12.29 7.67
N ILE A 287 15.42 11.19 7.18
CA ILE A 287 15.41 10.80 5.76
C ILE A 287 14.54 9.57 5.55
N PHE A 288 14.65 8.57 6.44
CA PHE A 288 13.97 7.29 6.27
C PHE A 288 12.44 7.42 6.42
N PRO A 289 11.66 6.88 5.47
CA PRO A 289 10.21 7.00 5.51
C PRO A 289 9.52 6.39 6.73
N GLU A 290 10.03 5.29 7.27
CA GLU A 290 9.47 4.68 8.49
C GLU A 290 9.66 5.58 9.71
N ASP A 291 10.84 6.22 9.85
CA ASP A 291 11.08 7.23 10.89
C ASP A 291 10.13 8.42 10.74
N LYS A 292 9.92 8.91 9.50
CA LYS A 292 8.96 10.00 9.23
C LYS A 292 7.57 9.62 9.74
N ARG A 293 7.10 8.40 9.44
CA ARG A 293 5.79 7.90 9.89
C ARG A 293 5.70 7.82 11.40
N GLN A 294 6.70 7.25 12.05
CA GLN A 294 6.70 7.05 13.48
C GLN A 294 6.66 8.41 14.19
N ILE A 295 7.53 9.35 13.79
CA ILE A 295 7.56 10.70 14.35
C ILE A 295 6.21 11.42 14.15
N ILE A 296 5.61 11.35 12.96
CA ILE A 296 4.31 11.98 12.68
C ILE A 296 3.20 11.33 13.50
N GLY A 297 3.16 10.00 13.57
CA GLY A 297 2.18 9.25 14.37
C GLY A 297 2.25 9.63 15.85
N ASP A 298 3.43 9.55 16.44
CA ASP A 298 3.62 9.86 17.87
C ASP A 298 3.38 11.33 18.19
N THR A 299 3.76 12.24 17.28
CA THR A 299 3.47 13.67 17.45
C THR A 299 1.97 13.93 17.37
N PHE A 300 1.25 13.28 16.46
CA PHE A 300 -0.20 13.38 16.38
C PHE A 300 -0.87 12.92 17.67
N VAL A 301 -0.45 11.77 18.21
CA VAL A 301 -0.93 11.23 19.49
C VAL A 301 -0.73 12.24 20.63
N ARG A 302 0.47 12.82 20.76
CA ARG A 302 0.77 13.83 21.80
C ARG A 302 -0.05 15.11 21.65
N VAL A 303 -0.10 15.67 20.44
CA VAL A 303 -0.89 16.88 20.16
C VAL A 303 -2.34 16.65 20.50
N ALA A 304 -2.90 15.51 20.07
CA ALA A 304 -4.28 15.19 20.35
C ALA A 304 -4.52 15.01 21.86
N GLN A 305 -3.55 14.43 22.60
CA GLN A 305 -3.61 14.29 24.06
C GLN A 305 -3.69 15.62 24.80
N GLU A 306 -2.92 16.59 24.38
CA GLU A 306 -2.98 17.93 24.94
C GLU A 306 -4.32 18.60 24.63
N VAL A 307 -4.82 18.45 23.40
CA VAL A 307 -6.13 18.98 23.00
C VAL A 307 -7.27 18.37 23.83
N TRP A 308 -7.21 17.08 24.16
CA TRP A 308 -8.19 16.46 25.06
C TRP A 308 -8.18 17.09 26.45
N THR A 309 -6.99 17.36 26.99
CA THR A 309 -6.83 18.01 28.29
C THR A 309 -7.31 19.46 28.26
N GLU A 310 -6.98 20.22 27.22
CA GLU A 310 -7.41 21.61 27.05
C GLU A 310 -8.93 21.75 26.92
N LEU A 311 -9.56 20.84 26.17
CA LEU A 311 -11.02 20.80 26.01
C LEU A 311 -11.76 20.21 27.23
N GLN A 312 -11.02 19.79 28.27
CA GLN A 312 -11.56 19.19 29.50
C GLN A 312 -12.55 18.05 29.22
N LEU A 313 -12.17 17.19 28.25
CA LEU A 313 -13.06 16.12 27.80
C LEU A 313 -13.08 14.98 28.82
N ASP A 314 -14.26 14.74 29.39
CA ASP A 314 -14.48 13.67 30.36
C ASP A 314 -14.70 12.32 29.65
N PRO A 315 -13.80 11.34 29.83
CA PRO A 315 -13.90 10.02 29.21
C PRO A 315 -15.14 9.23 29.60
N SER A 316 -15.83 9.60 30.70
CA SER A 316 -17.06 8.92 31.17
C SER A 316 -18.33 9.39 30.47
N SER A 317 -18.29 10.57 29.84
CA SER A 317 -19.42 11.18 29.10
C SER A 317 -19.14 11.39 27.60
N LEU A 318 -17.94 11.03 27.12
CA LEU A 318 -17.52 11.14 25.72
C LEU A 318 -17.56 9.84 24.90
N MET A 319 -18.04 9.91 23.66
CA MET A 319 -17.89 8.84 22.64
C MET A 319 -16.95 9.27 21.52
N LEU A 320 -16.43 8.31 20.73
CA LEU A 320 -15.53 8.56 19.60
C LEU A 320 -16.15 8.09 18.27
N CYS A 321 -16.28 8.98 17.26
CA CYS A 321 -16.54 8.61 15.84
C CYS A 321 -15.20 8.31 15.19
N GLN A 322 -15.11 7.16 14.52
CA GLN A 322 -14.05 6.92 13.54
C GLN A 322 -14.67 6.69 12.17
N GLY A 323 -14.04 7.25 11.14
CA GLY A 323 -14.44 7.06 9.74
C GLY A 323 -13.92 5.74 9.14
N THR A 324 -13.67 4.74 9.97
CA THR A 324 -13.13 3.42 9.55
C THR A 324 -14.08 2.78 8.54
N LEU A 325 -13.54 2.29 7.43
CA LEU A 325 -14.32 1.61 6.39
C LEU A 325 -14.32 0.10 6.57
N ARG A 326 -15.26 -0.59 5.91
CA ARG A 326 -15.33 -2.05 5.90
C ARG A 326 -14.01 -2.76 5.55
N PRO A 327 -13.25 -2.32 4.52
CA PRO A 327 -11.98 -2.96 4.16
C PRO A 327 -10.92 -2.84 5.26
N ASP A 328 -10.90 -1.75 6.03
CA ASP A 328 -9.93 -1.56 7.13
C ASP A 328 -10.15 -2.57 8.27
N LEU A 329 -11.40 -2.94 8.53
CA LEU A 329 -11.76 -3.95 9.53
C LEU A 329 -11.38 -5.36 9.07
N ILE A 330 -11.56 -5.67 7.78
CA ILE A 330 -11.18 -6.96 7.20
C ILE A 330 -9.65 -7.14 7.27
N GLU A 331 -8.89 -6.11 6.88
CA GLU A 331 -7.42 -6.12 6.97
C GLU A 331 -6.94 -6.34 8.42
N SER A 332 -7.58 -5.67 9.38
CA SER A 332 -7.30 -5.82 10.81
C SER A 332 -7.63 -7.23 11.32
N ALA A 333 -8.74 -7.82 10.84
CA ALA A 333 -9.13 -9.19 11.18
C ALA A 333 -8.21 -10.25 10.56
N SER A 334 -7.69 -10.04 9.35
CA SER A 334 -6.73 -10.95 8.71
C SER A 334 -5.39 -10.97 9.44
N ASN A 335 -4.90 -9.83 9.94
CA ASN A 335 -3.66 -9.75 10.71
C ASN A 335 -3.75 -10.48 12.06
N LEU A 336 -4.94 -10.58 12.66
CA LEU A 336 -5.19 -11.37 13.87
C LEU A 336 -5.15 -12.89 13.62
N VAL A 337 -5.37 -13.34 12.39
CA VAL A 337 -5.48 -14.77 12.02
C VAL A 337 -4.20 -15.29 11.37
N SER A 338 -3.42 -14.45 10.68
CA SER A 338 -2.17 -14.86 10.03
C SER A 338 -0.92 -14.46 10.83
N GLN A 339 -0.20 -15.44 11.39
CA GLN A 339 1.10 -15.24 12.06
C GLN A 339 2.25 -14.78 11.13
N ARG A 340 1.98 -14.51 9.84
CA ARG A 340 2.99 -14.21 8.79
C ARG A 340 2.85 -12.83 8.15
N ALA A 341 1.87 -12.02 8.53
CA ALA A 341 1.75 -10.66 8.04
C ALA A 341 2.55 -9.73 8.96
N ASP A 342 3.68 -9.21 8.49
CA ASP A 342 4.42 -8.17 9.19
C ASP A 342 3.47 -7.01 9.53
N THR A 343 3.56 -6.53 10.76
CA THR A 343 2.62 -5.64 11.45
C THR A 343 2.46 -4.29 10.75
N ILE A 344 1.66 -4.22 9.69
CA ILE A 344 1.29 -2.96 9.04
C ILE A 344 0.02 -2.45 9.73
N LYS A 345 0.17 -1.34 10.47
CA LYS A 345 -0.70 -0.77 11.53
C LYS A 345 -0.32 -1.30 12.92
N THR A 346 0.89 -0.95 13.38
CA THR A 346 1.37 -1.19 14.74
C THR A 346 0.41 -0.59 15.79
N HIS A 347 0.05 -1.40 16.79
CA HIS A 347 -0.79 -1.07 17.95
C HIS A 347 -0.20 0.00 18.91
N HIS A 348 0.85 0.71 18.50
CA HIS A 348 1.60 1.63 19.36
C HIS A 348 1.20 3.12 19.23
N ASN A 349 0.39 3.48 18.22
CA ASN A 349 0.03 4.89 17.94
C ASN A 349 -1.39 5.28 18.39
N THR A 350 -1.96 4.57 19.37
CA THR A 350 -3.30 4.87 19.87
C THR A 350 -3.21 5.60 21.20
N THR A 351 -3.90 6.74 21.32
CA THR A 351 -3.83 7.59 22.50
C THR A 351 -4.48 6.90 23.70
N THR A 352 -4.03 7.22 24.92
CA THR A 352 -4.55 6.60 26.15
C THR A 352 -6.07 6.75 26.25
N LEU A 353 -6.60 7.90 25.84
CA LEU A 353 -8.04 8.13 25.77
C LEU A 353 -8.75 7.18 24.80
N VAL A 354 -8.22 7.02 23.58
CA VAL A 354 -8.83 6.13 22.58
C VAL A 354 -8.83 4.68 23.08
N GLN A 355 -7.75 4.24 23.74
CA GLN A 355 -7.70 2.90 24.35
C GLN A 355 -8.76 2.71 25.44
N ILE A 356 -8.97 3.72 26.29
CA ILE A 356 -10.01 3.70 27.32
C ILE A 356 -11.40 3.61 26.68
N LEU A 357 -11.67 4.47 25.69
CA LEU A 357 -12.96 4.50 24.98
C LEU A 357 -13.24 3.18 24.25
N GLN A 358 -12.23 2.58 23.61
CA GLN A 358 -12.34 1.26 22.98
C GLN A 358 -12.67 0.16 24.00
N LYS A 359 -11.92 0.09 25.10
CA LYS A 359 -12.15 -0.91 26.17
C LYS A 359 -13.54 -0.78 26.81
N GLN A 360 -14.07 0.44 26.85
CA GLN A 360 -15.41 0.73 27.37
C GLN A 360 -16.52 0.57 26.31
N GLY A 361 -16.20 0.18 25.08
CA GLY A 361 -17.19 0.03 24.00
C GLY A 361 -17.81 1.36 23.53
N ARG A 362 -17.09 2.48 23.68
CA ARG A 362 -17.58 3.84 23.40
C ARG A 362 -17.11 4.39 22.05
N VAL A 363 -16.73 3.51 21.14
CA VAL A 363 -16.34 3.86 19.76
C VAL A 363 -17.48 3.53 18.81
N VAL A 364 -17.82 4.49 17.96
CA VAL A 364 -18.82 4.36 16.90
C VAL A 364 -18.10 4.45 15.56
N GLU A 365 -18.35 3.49 14.68
CA GLU A 365 -17.76 3.43 13.34
C GLU A 365 -18.88 3.39 12.29
N PRO A 366 -19.50 4.54 11.96
CA PRO A 366 -20.69 4.58 11.12
C PRO A 366 -20.50 4.05 9.70
N LEU A 367 -19.25 4.12 9.21
CA LEU A 367 -18.91 3.79 7.83
C LEU A 367 -18.40 2.33 7.69
N SER A 368 -18.36 1.57 8.78
CA SER A 368 -17.84 0.20 8.85
C SER A 368 -18.60 -0.79 7.95
N ASP A 369 -19.86 -0.50 7.64
CA ASP A 369 -20.71 -1.33 6.77
C ASP A 369 -20.69 -0.87 5.30
N PHE A 370 -19.95 0.18 4.94
CA PHE A 370 -20.01 0.81 3.61
C PHE A 370 -18.70 0.69 2.82
N HIS A 371 -18.83 0.61 1.49
CA HIS A 371 -17.73 0.69 0.54
C HIS A 371 -17.41 2.14 0.14
N LYS A 372 -16.24 2.37 -0.48
CA LYS A 372 -15.72 3.73 -0.72
C LYS A 372 -16.59 4.56 -1.66
N ASP A 373 -17.09 3.93 -2.71
CA ASP A 373 -18.05 4.49 -3.66
C ASP A 373 -19.38 4.85 -2.99
N GLU A 374 -19.88 3.99 -2.10
CA GLU A 374 -21.07 4.23 -1.31
C GLU A 374 -20.89 5.42 -0.35
N VAL A 375 -19.74 5.53 0.32
CA VAL A 375 -19.38 6.67 1.17
C VAL A 375 -19.38 7.97 0.39
N ARG A 376 -18.87 7.96 -0.85
CA ARG A 376 -18.93 9.13 -1.74
C ARG A 376 -20.38 9.51 -2.06
N GLN A 377 -21.22 8.52 -2.38
CA GLN A 377 -22.65 8.75 -2.64
C GLN A 377 -23.36 9.36 -1.42
N ILE A 378 -23.08 8.85 -0.21
CA ILE A 378 -23.60 9.43 1.04
C ILE A 378 -23.17 10.89 1.16
N GLY A 379 -21.88 11.17 0.94
CA GLY A 379 -21.35 12.54 1.01
C GLY A 379 -22.14 13.53 0.15
N ARG A 380 -22.46 13.15 -1.10
CA ARG A 380 -23.30 13.98 -1.99
C ARG A 380 -24.70 14.20 -1.44
N GLN A 381 -25.34 13.13 -0.95
CA GLN A 381 -26.68 13.20 -0.35
C GLN A 381 -26.73 14.04 0.93
N LEU A 382 -25.59 14.14 1.65
CA LEU A 382 -25.43 14.99 2.82
C LEU A 382 -25.07 16.45 2.49
N GLY A 383 -24.97 16.80 1.20
CA GLY A 383 -24.68 18.17 0.76
C GLY A 383 -23.20 18.54 0.78
N LEU A 384 -22.28 17.57 0.86
CA LEU A 384 -20.86 17.86 0.74
C LEU A 384 -20.50 18.27 -0.71
N PRO A 385 -19.60 19.25 -0.90
CA PRO A 385 -19.15 19.65 -2.24
C PRO A 385 -18.51 18.51 -3.03
N GLU A 386 -18.75 18.48 -4.34
CA GLU A 386 -18.20 17.44 -5.23
C GLU A 386 -16.65 17.41 -5.20
N ALA A 387 -16.01 18.57 -5.03
CA ALA A 387 -14.56 18.70 -4.89
C ALA A 387 -13.98 17.98 -3.65
N ILE A 388 -14.80 17.78 -2.60
CA ILE A 388 -14.40 17.01 -1.42
C ILE A 388 -14.70 15.54 -1.62
N VAL A 389 -15.89 15.22 -2.14
CA VAL A 389 -16.33 13.83 -2.33
C VAL A 389 -15.48 13.07 -3.34
N ASN A 390 -15.15 13.68 -4.48
CA ASN A 390 -14.33 13.06 -5.53
C ASN A 390 -12.83 13.19 -5.30
N ARG A 391 -12.43 13.61 -4.10
CA ARG A 391 -11.01 13.76 -3.81
C ARG A 391 -10.32 12.40 -3.85
N HIS A 392 -9.14 12.38 -4.46
CA HIS A 392 -8.26 11.22 -4.37
C HIS A 392 -7.83 10.97 -2.91
N PRO A 393 -7.57 9.72 -2.53
CA PRO A 393 -6.96 9.40 -1.25
C PRO A 393 -5.69 10.23 -1.00
N PHE A 394 -5.45 10.56 0.26
CA PHE A 394 -4.27 11.29 0.70
C PHE A 394 -3.74 10.64 1.97
N PRO A 395 -2.44 10.31 2.04
CA PRO A 395 -1.88 9.59 3.19
C PRO A 395 -1.91 10.47 4.45
N GLY A 396 -1.99 9.85 5.63
CA GLY A 396 -1.96 10.56 6.92
C GLY A 396 -0.70 11.43 7.11
N PRO A 397 0.51 10.92 6.80
CA PRO A 397 1.74 11.73 6.75
C PRO A 397 1.74 12.83 5.66
N GLY A 398 0.77 12.85 4.76
CA GLY A 398 0.59 13.86 3.73
C GLY A 398 1.80 14.03 2.80
N LEU A 399 2.19 15.26 2.55
CA LEU A 399 3.34 15.63 1.73
C LEU A 399 4.68 15.13 2.29
N ALA A 400 4.77 14.75 3.58
CA ALA A 400 6.02 14.26 4.17
C ALA A 400 6.56 12.99 3.48
N VAL A 401 5.66 12.15 2.96
CA VAL A 401 5.95 10.93 2.19
C VAL A 401 5.83 11.14 0.67
N ARG A 402 5.81 12.39 0.24
CA ARG A 402 5.90 12.79 -1.17
C ARG A 402 7.13 13.67 -1.44
N ILE A 403 7.98 13.88 -0.45
CA ILE A 403 9.24 14.59 -0.57
C ILE A 403 10.34 13.60 -0.23
N LEU A 404 11.09 13.17 -1.25
CA LEU A 404 12.24 12.31 -1.04
C LEU A 404 13.35 13.14 -0.40
N CYS A 405 13.59 12.85 0.88
CA CYS A 405 14.69 13.44 1.62
C CYS A 405 15.97 12.69 1.29
N ALA A 406 17.08 13.41 1.15
CA ALA A 406 18.39 12.82 0.92
C ALA A 406 19.48 13.79 1.39
N ALA A 407 20.51 13.25 2.06
CA ALA A 407 21.74 13.97 2.40
C ALA A 407 22.91 13.58 1.50
N GLU A 408 22.88 12.36 0.96
CA GLU A 408 23.93 11.77 0.13
C GLU A 408 23.30 11.04 -1.07
N PRO A 409 24.00 10.95 -2.21
CA PRO A 409 23.54 10.16 -3.35
C PRO A 409 23.53 8.67 -2.98
N TYR A 410 22.44 7.98 -3.32
CA TYR A 410 22.35 6.53 -3.14
C TYR A 410 23.07 5.81 -4.28
N ILE A 411 24.28 5.33 -4.00
CA ILE A 411 25.14 4.61 -4.95
C ILE A 411 25.76 3.41 -4.21
N GLU A 412 25.26 2.21 -4.49
CA GLU A 412 25.81 0.96 -3.96
C GLU A 412 26.77 0.30 -4.96
N ARG A 413 27.36 -0.84 -4.56
CA ARG A 413 28.33 -1.60 -5.36
C ARG A 413 27.79 -2.03 -6.74
N ASP A 414 26.48 -2.22 -6.85
CA ASP A 414 25.79 -2.68 -8.05
C ASP A 414 25.39 -1.53 -9.01
N PHE A 415 25.63 -0.26 -8.65
CA PHE A 415 25.18 0.91 -9.42
C PHE A 415 25.76 0.92 -10.86
N SER A 416 27.04 0.60 -11.01
CA SER A 416 27.73 0.58 -12.31
C SER A 416 27.25 -0.56 -13.21
N GLU A 417 27.06 -1.76 -12.65
CA GLU A 417 26.50 -2.91 -13.38
C GLU A 417 25.08 -2.60 -13.85
N THR A 418 24.25 -2.05 -12.95
CA THR A 418 22.87 -1.68 -13.21
C THR A 418 22.78 -0.62 -14.29
N THR A 419 23.63 0.40 -14.23
CA THR A 419 23.74 1.44 -15.26
C THR A 419 24.10 0.86 -16.62
N SER A 420 25.01 -0.13 -16.66
CA SER A 420 25.39 -0.81 -17.89
C SER A 420 24.25 -1.67 -18.46
N LEU A 421 23.50 -2.34 -17.58
CA LEU A 421 22.34 -3.16 -17.96
C LEU A 421 21.21 -2.32 -18.57
N ILE A 422 20.81 -1.21 -17.94
CA ILE A 422 19.72 -0.37 -18.48
C ILE A 422 20.11 0.33 -19.78
N LYS A 423 21.40 0.67 -19.96
CA LYS A 423 21.93 1.17 -21.24
C LYS A 423 21.84 0.10 -22.33
N MET A 424 22.11 -1.15 -21.98
CA MET A 424 21.96 -2.27 -22.90
C MET A 424 20.50 -2.56 -23.25
N ILE A 425 19.59 -2.42 -22.29
CA ILE A 425 18.15 -2.57 -22.54
C ILE A 425 17.65 -1.45 -23.47
N SER A 426 18.04 -0.19 -23.23
CA SER A 426 17.64 0.95 -24.08
C SER A 426 18.30 0.96 -25.47
N GLY A 427 19.47 0.33 -25.63
CA GLY A 427 20.18 0.15 -26.90
C GLY A 427 20.13 -1.27 -27.48
N TYR A 428 19.14 -2.08 -27.09
CA TYR A 428 19.15 -3.53 -27.30
C TYR A 428 19.36 -3.95 -28.77
N HIS A 429 18.71 -3.29 -29.73
CA HIS A 429 18.84 -3.63 -31.15
C HIS A 429 20.30 -3.61 -31.65
N GLN A 430 21.03 -2.53 -31.35
CA GLN A 430 22.42 -2.40 -31.78
C GLN A 430 23.35 -3.29 -30.97
N MET A 431 23.10 -3.43 -29.67
CA MET A 431 23.98 -4.16 -28.76
C MET A 431 23.82 -5.68 -28.88
N SER A 432 22.64 -6.18 -29.24
CA SER A 432 22.38 -7.60 -29.47
C SER A 432 23.11 -8.18 -30.69
N GLN A 433 23.56 -7.33 -31.61
CA GLN A 433 24.37 -7.74 -32.77
C GLN A 433 25.80 -8.15 -32.38
N LYS A 434 26.24 -7.85 -31.15
CA LYS A 434 27.56 -8.21 -30.64
C LYS A 434 27.42 -9.12 -29.42
N PRO A 435 28.25 -10.18 -29.29
CA PRO A 435 28.21 -11.04 -28.11
C PRO A 435 28.65 -10.26 -26.87
N HIS A 436 27.82 -10.25 -25.83
CA HIS A 436 28.11 -9.57 -24.57
C HIS A 436 27.59 -10.40 -23.39
N ALA A 437 28.37 -10.55 -22.32
CA ALA A 437 27.98 -11.37 -21.16
C ALA A 437 26.65 -10.94 -20.52
N LEU A 438 26.45 -9.62 -20.32
CA LEU A 438 25.19 -9.05 -19.83
C LEU A 438 23.97 -9.27 -20.74
N LEU A 439 24.15 -9.54 -22.04
CA LEU A 439 23.04 -9.84 -22.96
C LEU A 439 22.35 -11.15 -22.57
N ASN A 440 23.11 -12.11 -22.04
CA ASN A 440 22.55 -13.38 -21.54
C ASN A 440 21.58 -13.14 -20.37
N LYS A 441 21.88 -12.17 -19.49
CA LYS A 441 21.01 -11.80 -18.36
C LYS A 441 19.67 -11.22 -18.86
N ILE A 442 19.72 -10.37 -19.89
CA ILE A 442 18.51 -9.80 -20.52
C ILE A 442 17.69 -10.90 -21.20
N ASN A 443 18.34 -11.74 -22.01
CA ASN A 443 17.67 -12.80 -22.77
C ASN A 443 17.10 -13.91 -21.88
N ALA A 444 17.70 -14.18 -20.72
CA ALA A 444 17.19 -15.14 -19.76
C ALA A 444 15.88 -14.65 -19.09
N ALA A 445 15.71 -13.34 -18.91
CA ALA A 445 14.56 -12.74 -18.24
C ALA A 445 13.45 -12.27 -19.20
N ALA A 446 13.72 -12.22 -20.51
CA ALA A 446 12.78 -11.77 -21.54
C ALA A 446 12.37 -12.94 -22.46
N ARG A 447 11.06 -13.10 -22.71
CA ARG A 447 10.55 -14.11 -23.66
C ARG A 447 10.97 -13.77 -25.11
N PRO A 448 11.03 -14.73 -26.04
CA PRO A 448 11.42 -14.48 -27.43
C PRO A 448 10.60 -13.37 -28.11
N GLU A 449 9.29 -13.31 -27.87
CA GLU A 449 8.41 -12.26 -28.38
C GLU A 449 8.74 -10.87 -27.78
N GLU A 450 9.08 -10.84 -26.49
CA GLU A 450 9.49 -9.62 -25.79
C GLU A 450 10.85 -9.12 -26.29
N GLN A 451 11.79 -10.03 -26.59
CA GLN A 451 13.08 -9.70 -27.21
C GLN A 451 12.89 -9.10 -28.60
N GLN A 452 11.99 -9.67 -29.41
CA GLN A 452 11.64 -9.09 -30.72
C GLN A 452 11.01 -7.70 -30.58
N ARG A 453 10.07 -7.53 -29.63
CA ARG A 453 9.46 -6.23 -29.35
C ARG A 453 10.49 -5.21 -28.87
N LEU A 454 11.38 -5.60 -27.96
CA LEU A 454 12.47 -4.76 -27.46
C LEU A 454 13.41 -4.34 -28.59
N SER A 455 13.78 -5.26 -29.49
CA SER A 455 14.59 -4.96 -30.68
C SER A 455 13.88 -3.95 -31.59
N LYS A 456 12.57 -4.11 -31.84
CA LYS A 456 11.79 -3.15 -32.64
C LYS A 456 11.73 -1.76 -32.00
N ILE A 457 11.49 -1.70 -30.68
CA ILE A 457 11.43 -0.44 -29.93
C ILE A 457 12.76 0.31 -30.00
N THR A 458 13.88 -0.40 -29.91
CA THR A 458 15.22 0.20 -29.80
C THR A 458 15.94 0.37 -31.14
N ALA A 459 15.39 -0.13 -32.25
CA ALA A 459 16.02 -0.03 -33.58
C ALA A 459 16.06 1.41 -34.12
N ASN A 460 14.95 2.14 -34.00
CA ASN A 460 14.76 3.45 -34.63
C ASN A 460 14.64 4.60 -33.62
N ARG A 461 14.95 4.34 -32.34
CA ARG A 461 14.73 5.30 -31.25
C ARG A 461 16.02 5.56 -30.49
N SER A 462 16.35 6.83 -30.33
CA SER A 462 17.37 7.25 -29.35
C SER A 462 16.70 7.33 -27.99
N LEU A 463 16.64 6.18 -27.31
CA LEU A 463 16.28 6.11 -25.89
C LEU A 463 17.56 6.18 -25.07
N ALA A 464 17.56 7.05 -24.06
CA ALA A 464 18.60 7.10 -23.05
C ALA A 464 18.03 6.67 -21.70
N ALA A 465 18.80 5.89 -20.95
CA ALA A 465 18.41 5.36 -19.65
C ALA A 465 19.46 5.71 -18.57
N TYR A 466 18.97 6.08 -17.39
CA TYR A 466 19.77 6.53 -16.26
C TYR A 466 19.30 5.87 -14.97
N VAL A 467 20.23 5.40 -14.14
CA VAL A 467 19.92 5.04 -12.74
C VAL A 467 19.97 6.34 -11.95
N LEU A 468 18.89 6.69 -11.25
CA LEU A 468 18.86 7.86 -10.39
C LEU A 468 19.49 7.53 -9.03
N PRO A 469 20.35 8.39 -8.46
CA PRO A 469 21.04 8.15 -7.19
C PRO A 469 20.13 8.43 -5.98
N ILE A 470 18.92 7.86 -5.98
CA ILE A 470 17.90 8.01 -4.94
C ILE A 470 17.26 6.65 -4.64
N ARG A 471 16.71 6.53 -3.43
CA ARG A 471 15.90 5.37 -3.02
C ARG A 471 14.43 5.67 -3.30
N SER A 472 13.74 4.67 -3.84
CA SER A 472 12.29 4.67 -3.99
C SER A 472 11.71 3.40 -3.37
N VAL A 473 10.59 3.51 -2.67
CA VAL A 473 9.92 2.34 -2.11
C VAL A 473 9.27 1.50 -3.21
N GLY A 474 9.35 0.18 -3.04
CA GLY A 474 8.72 -0.86 -3.84
C GLY A 474 8.18 -1.98 -2.95
N VAL A 475 7.50 -2.94 -3.58
CA VAL A 475 7.02 -4.17 -2.97
C VAL A 475 7.39 -5.34 -3.88
N GLN A 476 8.18 -6.28 -3.35
CA GLN A 476 8.62 -7.46 -4.08
C GLN A 476 8.39 -8.69 -3.18
N GLY A 477 7.51 -9.59 -3.62
CA GLY A 477 6.96 -10.63 -2.75
C GLY A 477 6.16 -10.00 -1.61
N ASP A 478 6.42 -10.45 -0.38
CA ASP A 478 5.69 -10.03 0.81
C ASP A 478 6.35 -8.85 1.56
N HIS A 479 7.50 -8.35 1.07
CA HIS A 479 8.28 -7.33 1.77
C HIS A 479 8.39 -6.02 0.99
N ARG A 480 8.48 -4.92 1.74
CA ARG A 480 8.88 -3.61 1.20
C ARG A 480 10.37 -3.59 0.87
N THR A 481 10.71 -2.98 -0.24
CA THR A 481 12.09 -2.76 -0.66
C THR A 481 12.35 -1.27 -0.87
N TYR A 482 13.57 -0.80 -0.63
CA TYR A 482 14.02 0.55 -0.94
C TYR A 482 15.20 0.47 -1.88
N SER A 483 14.99 0.78 -3.17
CA SER A 483 15.98 0.57 -4.22
C SER A 483 15.88 1.63 -5.32
N TYR A 484 16.66 1.48 -6.38
CA TYR A 484 16.84 2.52 -7.40
C TYR A 484 15.56 2.82 -8.19
N ALA A 485 15.53 4.02 -8.78
CA ALA A 485 14.63 4.37 -9.87
C ALA A 485 15.43 4.51 -11.19
N CYS A 486 14.88 3.98 -12.27
CA CYS A 486 15.40 4.13 -13.62
C CYS A 486 14.65 5.26 -14.33
N ALA A 487 15.35 6.21 -14.92
CA ALA A 487 14.79 7.28 -15.70
C ALA A 487 15.11 7.11 -17.19
N LEU A 488 14.08 7.18 -18.02
CA LEU A 488 14.17 7.12 -19.48
C LEU A 488 13.95 8.52 -20.07
N SER A 489 14.66 8.85 -21.14
CA SER A 489 14.39 10.04 -21.95
C SER A 489 14.62 9.74 -23.42
N SER A 490 14.05 10.54 -24.32
CA SER A 490 14.19 10.32 -25.76
C SER A 490 14.34 11.62 -26.53
N SER A 491 14.98 11.54 -27.70
CA SER A 491 15.14 12.70 -28.61
C SER A 491 13.90 12.95 -29.48
N THR A 492 12.97 12.01 -29.51
CA THR A 492 11.70 12.09 -30.26
C THR A 492 10.52 12.22 -29.31
N ALA A 493 9.30 12.36 -29.85
CA ALA A 493 8.10 12.24 -29.03
C ALA A 493 8.05 10.88 -28.31
N PRO A 494 7.54 10.83 -27.06
CA PRO A 494 7.45 9.59 -26.31
C PRO A 494 6.46 8.62 -26.97
N ASP A 495 6.87 7.37 -27.15
CA ASP A 495 5.95 6.27 -27.41
C ASP A 495 5.54 5.66 -26.06
N TRP A 496 4.35 6.02 -25.59
CA TRP A 496 3.83 5.60 -24.29
C TRP A 496 3.60 4.09 -24.18
N ASP A 497 3.26 3.40 -25.27
CA ASP A 497 3.13 1.94 -25.28
C ASP A 497 4.49 1.27 -25.08
N ALA A 498 5.51 1.73 -25.81
CA ALA A 498 6.86 1.23 -25.67
C ALA A 498 7.47 1.54 -24.29
N LEU A 499 7.24 2.75 -23.76
CA LEU A 499 7.70 3.13 -22.43
C LEU A 499 7.00 2.31 -21.33
N SER A 500 5.71 2.04 -21.46
CA SER A 500 4.97 1.16 -20.54
C SER A 500 5.49 -0.28 -20.61
N PHE A 501 5.80 -0.80 -21.79
CA PHE A 501 6.46 -2.10 -21.95
C PHE A 501 7.82 -2.14 -21.23
N LEU A 502 8.67 -1.12 -21.42
CA LEU A 502 9.97 -1.04 -20.76
C LEU A 502 9.83 -0.92 -19.23
N ALA A 503 8.83 -0.18 -18.75
CA ALA A 503 8.57 -0.04 -17.32
C ALA A 503 8.22 -1.36 -16.62
N ASN A 504 7.62 -2.31 -17.35
CA ASN A 504 7.36 -3.66 -16.86
C ASN A 504 8.53 -4.63 -17.08
N LEU A 505 9.36 -4.40 -18.08
CA LEU A 505 10.48 -5.29 -18.42
C LEU A 505 11.72 -5.02 -17.56
N ILE A 506 12.10 -3.75 -17.36
CA ILE A 506 13.33 -3.37 -16.66
C ILE A 506 13.38 -3.94 -15.23
N PRO A 507 12.34 -3.81 -14.38
CA PRO A 507 12.38 -4.36 -13.02
C PRO A 507 12.41 -5.90 -12.96
N ARG A 508 11.95 -6.59 -14.02
CA ARG A 508 12.08 -8.06 -14.13
C ARG A 508 13.51 -8.49 -14.40
N ILE A 509 14.28 -7.69 -15.15
CA ILE A 509 15.69 -7.95 -15.44
C ILE A 509 16.58 -7.46 -14.29
N CYS A 510 16.24 -6.31 -13.72
CA CYS A 510 16.98 -5.61 -12.68
C CYS A 510 16.11 -5.49 -11.43
N HIS A 511 16.15 -6.52 -10.56
CA HIS A 511 15.34 -6.55 -9.33
C HIS A 511 15.72 -5.43 -8.33
N ASN A 512 16.88 -4.82 -8.46
CA ASN A 512 17.30 -3.63 -7.73
C ASN A 512 16.75 -2.30 -8.31
N ILE A 513 15.82 -2.37 -9.26
CA ILE A 513 15.10 -1.20 -9.78
C ILE A 513 13.63 -1.34 -9.38
N ASN A 514 13.17 -0.46 -8.50
CA ASN A 514 11.79 -0.45 -8.04
C ASN A 514 10.86 0.31 -8.99
N ARG A 515 11.40 1.30 -9.72
CA ARG A 515 10.60 2.21 -10.55
C ARG A 515 11.26 2.52 -11.87
N VAL A 516 10.43 2.75 -12.89
CA VAL A 516 10.80 3.25 -14.20
C VAL A 516 9.96 4.49 -14.50
N VAL A 517 10.63 5.61 -14.72
CA VAL A 517 10.02 6.91 -15.00
C VAL A 517 10.47 7.43 -16.36
N TYR A 518 9.63 8.23 -17.01
CA TYR A 518 9.99 8.96 -18.21
C TYR A 518 10.20 10.44 -17.89
N ILE A 519 11.33 11.01 -18.30
CA ILE A 519 11.65 12.43 -18.15
C ILE A 519 10.97 13.20 -19.28
N LEU A 520 10.08 14.13 -18.93
CA LEU A 520 9.37 14.96 -19.91
C LEU A 520 10.30 16.06 -20.45
N GLY A 521 10.12 16.41 -21.73
CA GLY A 521 10.94 17.38 -22.45
C GLY A 521 12.08 16.75 -23.25
N PRO A 522 13.11 17.54 -23.63
CA PRO A 522 14.23 17.07 -24.43
C PRO A 522 15.03 15.95 -23.74
N GLN A 523 15.65 15.09 -24.56
CA GLN A 523 16.56 14.04 -24.10
C GLN A 523 17.61 14.59 -23.14
N VAL A 524 17.80 13.92 -22.01
CA VAL A 524 18.88 14.25 -21.08
C VAL A 524 20.21 13.89 -21.73
N VAL A 525 21.22 14.75 -21.61
CA VAL A 525 22.55 14.49 -22.20
C VAL A 525 23.49 13.86 -21.18
N HIS A 526 23.45 14.35 -19.94
CA HIS A 526 24.40 13.98 -18.89
C HIS A 526 23.71 13.20 -17.76
N PRO A 527 24.32 12.10 -17.28
CA PRO A 527 23.82 11.39 -16.11
C PRO A 527 23.94 12.26 -14.86
N VAL A 528 23.03 12.09 -13.90
CA VAL A 528 23.06 12.78 -12.60
C VAL A 528 23.58 11.80 -11.56
N ASN A 529 24.73 12.10 -10.95
CA ASN A 529 25.38 11.24 -9.95
C ASN A 529 25.44 11.88 -8.55
N ASP A 530 24.97 13.12 -8.41
CA ASP A 530 24.84 13.86 -7.16
C ASP A 530 23.37 14.17 -6.87
N ILE A 531 23.09 14.71 -5.69
CA ILE A 531 21.73 15.07 -5.26
C ILE A 531 21.69 16.49 -4.70
N THR A 532 20.51 17.09 -4.69
CA THR A 532 20.22 18.30 -3.91
C THR A 532 19.83 17.90 -2.50
N ILE A 533 20.63 18.28 -1.50
CA ILE A 533 20.33 17.98 -0.10
C ILE A 533 18.91 18.45 0.24
N THR A 534 18.07 17.53 0.68
CA THR A 534 16.64 17.75 0.85
C THR A 534 16.15 17.15 2.15
N TYR A 535 15.47 17.98 2.93
CA TYR A 535 14.78 17.62 4.17
C TYR A 535 13.39 18.24 4.17
N LEU A 536 12.54 17.82 5.10
CA LEU A 536 11.20 18.38 5.31
C LEU A 536 11.27 19.77 5.94
N ARG A 537 11.68 20.77 5.14
CA ARG A 537 11.73 22.19 5.52
C ARG A 537 10.61 22.96 4.85
N GLU A 538 10.13 24.02 5.50
CA GLU A 538 9.01 24.83 5.01
C GLU A 538 9.14 25.23 3.53
N PRO A 539 10.26 25.79 3.04
CA PRO A 539 10.36 26.16 1.62
C PRO A 539 10.25 24.97 0.66
N VAL A 540 10.74 23.79 1.06
CA VAL A 540 10.66 22.55 0.26
C VAL A 540 9.23 22.03 0.23
N ILE A 541 8.56 22.05 1.39
CA ILE A 541 7.16 21.64 1.51
C ILE A 541 6.26 22.59 0.73
N ASP A 542 6.50 23.90 0.82
CA ASP A 542 5.75 24.93 0.10
C ASP A 542 5.92 24.78 -1.42
N THR A 543 7.14 24.50 -1.88
CA THR A 543 7.42 24.19 -3.30
C THR A 543 6.56 23.02 -3.77
N LEU A 544 6.59 21.88 -3.07
CA LEU A 544 5.77 20.73 -3.47
C LEU A 544 4.28 21.04 -3.36
N ARG A 545 3.86 21.78 -2.33
CA ARG A 545 2.45 22.14 -2.12
C ARG A 545 1.92 23.02 -3.26
N GLU A 546 2.74 23.91 -3.79
CA GLU A 546 2.39 24.72 -4.95
C GLU A 546 2.35 23.90 -6.25
N VAL A 547 3.34 23.02 -6.46
CA VAL A 547 3.35 22.11 -7.62
C VAL A 547 2.13 21.20 -7.62
N ASP A 548 1.84 20.54 -6.48
CA ASP A 548 0.68 19.64 -6.32
C ASP A 548 -0.63 20.37 -6.62
N ASP A 549 -0.81 21.59 -6.09
CA ASP A 549 -1.99 22.42 -6.35
C ASP A 549 -2.17 22.74 -7.84
N LYS A 550 -1.10 23.15 -8.53
CA LYS A 550 -1.13 23.47 -9.97
C LYS A 550 -1.41 22.23 -10.82
N VAL A 551 -0.73 21.12 -10.55
CA VAL A 551 -0.92 19.84 -11.28
C VAL A 551 -2.34 19.32 -11.08
N MET A 552 -2.82 19.28 -9.83
CA MET A 552 -4.17 18.82 -9.52
C MET A 552 -5.25 19.74 -10.11
N SER A 553 -5.00 21.05 -10.17
CA SER A 553 -5.89 22.00 -10.85
C SER A 553 -5.98 21.74 -12.35
N VAL A 554 -4.87 21.41 -13.02
CA VAL A 554 -4.88 21.00 -14.44
C VAL A 554 -5.71 19.73 -14.61
N LEU A 555 -5.49 18.72 -13.77
CA LEU A 555 -6.23 17.45 -13.84
C LEU A 555 -7.75 17.67 -13.65
N HIS A 556 -8.12 18.51 -12.68
CA HIS A 556 -9.51 18.88 -12.40
C HIS A 556 -10.15 19.68 -13.55
N ASN A 557 -9.51 20.74 -14.00
CA ASN A 557 -10.08 21.65 -15.01
C ASN A 557 -10.22 21.01 -16.40
N ASN A 558 -9.49 19.91 -16.66
CA ASN A 558 -9.62 19.12 -17.88
C ASN A 558 -10.49 17.87 -17.68
N GLY A 559 -11.26 17.77 -16.58
CA GLY A 559 -12.21 16.68 -16.33
C GLY A 559 -11.58 15.30 -16.11
N CYS A 560 -10.27 15.24 -15.85
CA CYS A 560 -9.50 13.99 -15.78
C CYS A 560 -9.35 13.44 -14.36
N MET A 561 -10.02 14.04 -13.35
CA MET A 561 -9.96 13.58 -11.96
C MET A 561 -10.45 12.14 -11.79
N ASN A 562 -11.46 11.72 -12.56
CA ASN A 562 -12.03 10.38 -12.48
C ASN A 562 -11.29 9.36 -13.35
N ASN A 563 -10.32 9.80 -14.17
CA ASN A 563 -9.55 8.91 -15.04
C ASN A 563 -8.52 8.09 -14.24
N VAL A 564 -8.12 8.60 -13.07
CA VAL A 564 -7.15 8.00 -12.15
C VAL A 564 -7.72 7.93 -10.75
N ASP A 565 -7.35 6.89 -10.02
CA ASP A 565 -7.82 6.68 -8.65
C ASP A 565 -6.98 7.47 -7.63
N GLN A 566 -5.71 7.72 -7.97
CA GLN A 566 -4.81 8.58 -7.22
C GLN A 566 -3.71 9.17 -8.11
N MET A 567 -3.31 10.41 -7.81
CA MET A 567 -2.18 11.09 -8.44
C MET A 567 -1.26 11.67 -7.35
N PRO A 568 -0.28 10.91 -6.83
CA PRO A 568 0.81 11.51 -6.07
C PRO A 568 1.64 12.41 -6.98
N VAL A 569 1.92 13.61 -6.48
CA VAL A 569 2.93 14.52 -7.01
C VAL A 569 4.09 14.47 -6.03
N VAL A 570 5.27 14.07 -6.50
CA VAL A 570 6.41 13.76 -5.65
C VAL A 570 7.58 14.68 -5.98
N LEU A 571 8.21 15.25 -4.97
CA LEU A 571 9.44 16.03 -5.12
C LEU A 571 10.66 15.15 -4.89
N ILE A 572 11.56 15.09 -5.87
CA ILE A 572 12.80 14.30 -5.81
C ILE A 572 14.05 15.21 -5.82
N PRO A 573 15.13 14.84 -5.11
CA PRO A 573 16.32 15.66 -4.93
C PRO A 573 17.28 15.61 -6.14
N ILE A 574 16.76 15.66 -7.37
CA ILE A 574 17.52 15.52 -8.61
C ILE A 574 17.50 16.81 -9.42
N HIS A 575 18.68 17.29 -9.80
CA HIS A 575 18.89 18.45 -10.67
C HIS A 575 19.54 18.01 -11.99
N PHE A 576 18.74 17.98 -13.05
CA PHE A 576 19.15 17.61 -14.40
C PHE A 576 19.83 18.76 -15.15
N ASP A 577 20.31 18.48 -16.36
CA ASP A 577 20.81 19.46 -17.34
C ASP A 577 22.03 20.27 -16.89
N ARG A 578 22.84 19.68 -16.00
CA ARG A 578 24.15 20.22 -15.63
C ARG A 578 25.25 19.46 -16.36
N ASP A 579 26.25 20.20 -16.82
CA ASP A 579 27.47 19.61 -17.35
C ASP A 579 28.30 19.02 -16.18
N PRO A 580 28.59 17.71 -16.18
CA PRO A 580 29.40 17.06 -15.15
C PRO A 580 30.79 17.70 -14.97
N SER A 581 31.36 18.28 -16.03
CA SER A 581 32.65 18.98 -15.97
C SER A 581 32.58 20.30 -15.18
N GLN A 582 31.37 20.82 -14.95
CA GLN A 582 31.10 22.08 -14.25
C GLN A 582 30.44 21.88 -12.88
N VAL A 583 30.42 20.66 -12.33
CA VAL A 583 29.75 20.37 -11.04
C VAL A 583 30.32 21.20 -9.89
N VAL A 584 31.60 21.54 -9.93
CA VAL A 584 32.24 22.43 -8.92
C VAL A 584 31.71 23.87 -9.02
N SER A 585 31.41 24.34 -10.23
CA SER A 585 30.88 25.69 -10.47
C SER A 585 29.36 25.79 -10.41
N ILE A 586 28.64 24.68 -10.62
CA ILE A 586 27.17 24.62 -10.66
C ILE A 586 26.68 23.50 -9.70
N PRO A 587 26.51 23.81 -8.40
CA PRO A 587 26.05 22.82 -7.43
C PRO A 587 24.60 22.40 -7.67
N SER A 588 24.23 21.21 -7.18
CA SER A 588 22.87 20.71 -7.25
C SER A 588 21.94 21.50 -6.33
N VAL A 589 21.21 22.49 -6.86
CA VAL A 589 20.29 23.35 -6.08
C VAL A 589 18.81 23.19 -6.41
N LEU A 590 18.47 22.66 -7.59
CA LEU A 590 17.08 22.44 -8.03
C LEU A 590 16.60 21.03 -7.71
N ARG A 591 15.28 20.83 -7.73
CA ARG A 591 14.63 19.52 -7.52
C ARG A 591 13.79 19.15 -8.72
N SER A 592 13.43 17.90 -8.86
CA SER A 592 12.54 17.46 -9.94
C SER A 592 11.23 16.93 -9.38
N VAL A 593 10.20 16.90 -10.22
CA VAL A 593 8.85 16.47 -9.84
C VAL A 593 8.54 15.17 -10.55
N VAL A 594 7.94 14.20 -9.85
CA VAL A 594 7.39 12.98 -10.46
C VAL A 594 5.87 13.04 -10.37
N LEU A 595 5.22 12.89 -11.51
CA LEU A 595 3.77 12.66 -11.64
C LEU A 595 3.50 11.16 -11.56
N ARG A 596 2.66 10.74 -10.61
CA ARG A 596 2.41 9.32 -10.34
C ARG A 596 0.93 8.93 -10.49
N PRO A 597 0.33 9.02 -11.68
CA PRO A 597 -1.05 8.59 -11.85
C PRO A 597 -1.19 7.07 -11.78
N VAL A 598 -2.11 6.59 -10.94
CA VAL A 598 -2.41 5.17 -10.80
C VAL A 598 -3.90 4.90 -10.99
N LYS A 599 -4.20 3.72 -11.53
CA LYS A 599 -5.55 3.15 -11.54
C LYS A 599 -5.56 1.88 -10.72
N SER A 600 -6.58 1.71 -9.89
CA SER A 600 -6.70 0.58 -8.98
C SER A 600 -8.14 0.38 -8.54
N ALA A 601 -8.57 -0.89 -8.50
CA ALA A 601 -9.86 -1.27 -7.93
C ALA A 601 -9.80 -1.40 -6.39
N ASP A 602 -8.65 -1.83 -5.83
CA ASP A 602 -8.52 -2.25 -4.43
C ASP A 602 -7.31 -1.66 -3.68
N PHE A 603 -6.46 -0.89 -4.36
CA PHE A 603 -5.16 -0.37 -3.91
C PHE A 603 -4.13 -1.42 -3.48
N MET A 604 -4.44 -2.72 -3.61
CA MET A 604 -3.51 -3.84 -3.40
C MET A 604 -2.66 -4.06 -4.63
N THR A 605 -3.27 -4.01 -5.82
CA THR A 605 -2.57 -3.95 -7.11
C THR A 605 -2.97 -2.68 -7.85
N CYS A 606 -2.05 -2.08 -8.60
CA CYS A 606 -2.39 -0.90 -9.40
C CYS A 606 -1.58 -0.86 -10.69
N ILE A 607 -2.19 -0.31 -11.73
CA ILE A 607 -1.51 -0.01 -12.99
C ILE A 607 -1.16 1.48 -13.04
N ALA A 608 -0.02 1.81 -13.63
CA ALA A 608 0.26 3.20 -13.98
C ALA A 608 -0.70 3.67 -15.08
N ALA A 609 -1.25 4.88 -14.95
CA ALA A 609 -2.11 5.41 -15.99
C ALA A 609 -1.25 5.85 -17.19
N VAL A 610 -1.33 5.10 -18.29
CA VAL A 610 -0.59 5.38 -19.52
C VAL A 610 -1.21 6.58 -20.26
N PRO A 611 -0.43 7.63 -20.61
CA PRO A 611 -0.90 8.73 -21.44
C PRO A 611 -1.38 8.26 -22.82
N GLY A 612 -2.41 8.90 -23.36
CA GLY A 612 -3.07 8.50 -24.62
C GLY A 612 -4.05 7.32 -24.46
N VAL A 613 -3.94 6.54 -23.38
CA VAL A 613 -4.86 5.44 -23.06
C VAL A 613 -5.83 5.83 -21.95
N HIS A 614 -5.30 6.31 -20.83
CA HIS A 614 -6.08 6.60 -19.62
C HIS A 614 -6.22 8.09 -19.37
N ILE A 615 -5.17 8.86 -19.64
CA ILE A 615 -5.14 10.32 -19.51
C ILE A 615 -4.76 10.89 -20.88
N PRO A 616 -5.46 11.92 -21.40
CA PRO A 616 -5.05 12.59 -22.62
C PRO A 616 -3.61 13.13 -22.54
N GLU A 617 -2.82 12.93 -23.59
CA GLU A 617 -1.42 13.37 -23.61
C GLU A 617 -1.26 14.88 -23.44
N ASP A 618 -2.18 15.67 -24.01
CA ASP A 618 -2.18 17.13 -23.88
C ASP A 618 -2.34 17.57 -22.42
N VAL A 619 -3.09 16.83 -21.62
CA VAL A 619 -3.26 17.09 -20.18
C VAL A 619 -1.95 16.81 -19.44
N VAL A 620 -1.21 15.78 -19.82
CA VAL A 620 0.12 15.49 -19.25
C VAL A 620 1.10 16.62 -19.54
N TYR A 621 1.13 17.15 -20.78
CA TYR A 621 1.99 18.29 -21.11
C TYR A 621 1.56 19.59 -20.44
N LYS A 622 0.25 19.81 -20.22
CA LYS A 622 -0.24 20.93 -19.40
C LYS A 622 0.22 20.80 -17.94
N MET A 623 0.18 19.59 -17.37
CA MET A 623 0.68 19.34 -16.00
C MET A 623 2.19 19.57 -15.91
N GLN A 624 2.96 19.11 -16.90
CA GLN A 624 4.39 19.40 -17.00
C GLN A 624 4.64 20.91 -16.94
N LYS A 625 4.03 21.68 -17.83
CA LYS A 625 4.22 23.12 -17.91
C LYS A 625 3.85 23.81 -16.59
N ALA A 626 2.73 23.43 -15.99
CA ALA A 626 2.26 24.00 -14.74
C ALA A 626 3.23 23.73 -13.56
N ALA A 627 3.87 22.57 -13.55
CA ALA A 627 4.90 22.24 -12.56
C ALA A 627 6.23 22.98 -12.81
N GLU A 628 6.67 23.11 -14.07
CA GLU A 628 7.90 23.83 -14.45
C GLU A 628 7.82 25.34 -14.20
N GLU A 629 6.61 25.92 -14.14
CA GLU A 629 6.39 27.32 -13.73
C GLU A 629 6.69 27.59 -12.25
N VAL A 630 6.84 26.56 -11.41
CA VAL A 630 7.16 26.73 -10.00
C VAL A 630 8.68 26.89 -9.83
N PRO A 631 9.16 27.97 -9.17
CA PRO A 631 10.59 28.15 -8.93
C PRO A 631 11.21 26.98 -8.16
N GLY A 632 12.42 26.58 -8.56
CA GLY A 632 13.14 25.47 -7.91
C GLY A 632 12.94 24.11 -8.58
N ILE A 633 12.07 24.01 -9.60
CA ILE A 633 11.86 22.79 -10.38
C ILE A 633 12.83 22.72 -11.58
N SER A 634 13.53 21.60 -11.71
CA SER A 634 14.47 21.27 -12.77
C SER A 634 13.78 20.55 -13.92
N ARG A 635 13.19 19.38 -13.66
CA ARG A 635 12.44 18.59 -14.64
C ARG A 635 11.18 17.98 -14.04
N VAL A 636 10.26 17.60 -14.91
CA VAL A 636 9.08 16.80 -14.57
C VAL A 636 9.24 15.42 -15.18
N LEU A 637 8.92 14.40 -14.39
CA LEU A 637 8.99 12.99 -14.74
C LEU A 637 7.61 12.37 -14.60
N TYR A 638 7.36 11.30 -15.34
CA TYR A 638 6.11 10.55 -15.32
C TYR A 638 6.38 9.10 -14.96
N ASP A 639 5.80 8.60 -13.88
CA ASP A 639 6.04 7.23 -13.39
C ASP A 639 5.11 6.22 -14.06
N LEU A 640 5.71 5.26 -14.75
CA LEU A 640 5.05 4.25 -15.57
C LEU A 640 5.04 2.86 -14.91
N THR A 641 5.48 2.75 -13.66
CA THR A 641 5.64 1.45 -12.98
C THR A 641 4.33 0.96 -12.40
N SER A 642 3.95 -0.31 -12.53
CA SER A 642 2.77 -0.85 -11.84
C SER A 642 3.12 -1.29 -10.40
N LYS A 643 2.11 -1.53 -9.55
CA LYS A 643 2.25 -2.22 -8.26
C LYS A 643 1.77 -3.67 -8.43
N PRO A 644 2.63 -4.67 -8.19
CA PRO A 644 4.10 -4.61 -8.00
C PRO A 644 4.87 -4.29 -9.31
N PRO A 645 6.17 -3.93 -9.27
CA PRO A 645 7.08 -3.92 -8.11
C PRO A 645 7.13 -2.59 -7.35
N ALA A 646 6.46 -1.55 -7.83
CA ALA A 646 6.39 -0.27 -7.14
C ALA A 646 5.27 -0.25 -6.10
N THR A 647 5.22 0.80 -5.28
CA THR A 647 4.04 1.17 -4.49
C THR A 647 3.35 2.41 -5.11
N ILE A 648 2.26 2.88 -4.50
CA ILE A 648 1.59 4.12 -4.95
C ILE A 648 2.42 5.35 -4.61
N GLU A 649 2.80 5.52 -3.35
CA GLU A 649 3.65 6.61 -2.86
C GLU A 649 5.15 6.29 -3.06
N TRP A 650 6.02 7.30 -3.13
CA TRP A 650 7.48 7.14 -3.38
C TRP A 650 8.36 7.30 -2.13
N GLU A 651 7.90 8.18 -1.23
CA GLU A 651 8.27 8.41 0.19
C GLU A 651 9.51 9.24 0.56
#